data_AF-A0A6I9WHP1-F1
#
_entry.id   AF-A0A6I9WHP1-F1
#
_cell.length_a   1.000
_cell.length_b   1.000
_cell.length_c   1.000
_cell.angle_alpha   90.00
_cell.angle_beta   90.00
_cell.angle_gamma   90.00
#
_symmetry.space_group_name_H-M   'P 1'
#
loop_
_entity.id
_entity.type
_entity.pdbx_description
1 polymer ?
#
loop_
_entity_poly.entity_id
_entity_poly.type
_entity_poly.pdbx_seq_one_letter_code
_entity_poly.pdbx_strand_id
1 'polypeptide(L)'
;MKLHTCSLYIFLLFSFCILHGLSHNNLNSSCQRHDCTTKSVPYKTHVSSGSSCHETQEIQIMFSSNIIENEYIIKFKNYYQASARKNYIRAALNLFNIENWKIIPRNNAASLYPSDFDIIHLEETDKYEGLKALSNHPLVKTVSPQKLIHRTLKFINTSNVDVLQIENTRRKLNNNNSGQSTSRHTSRKLLRAIPKQITYLLEADILWKMGITGKDIKVAIFDTGLAASHPHFRNIKERINWTNENTREDGLGHGTFVAGVIASSSKDCLGFAPDADLYIFRVFTNAQVSYTSWFLDAFNHAIFRKVTVLNLSIGGPDFMDQPFIDKVWEVTANGIIMVSAIGNDGPLYGTLNNPADQMDVIGVGGINWDDQIARFSSRGMTTWELPHGYGRIKPDLVIYGSGVRGSALQNGCRSLSGTSVSSPVVAGAVALLASAFVETNGSRINNEKVTPASIKQALLSSARRLPGVGIFEQGAGKLDLLRTFNFLQSYTPVVTLYPSYIDLTECQYMWPYCTQAIYHTGMPTIVNVTIINGLGVAGNVVNLTWHPYAGNGNGEHIDVAMTYSDVLWPWSGWLAIAITVPSTSHDWQGIAQGHISLTIESDGAGKPRQSTVMLPLQAKVIPTPPRQKRILWDQYHNLRYPPGYFPRDDLRVKNDPLDWNGDHIHTNFKDMYQHLRNAGYYLEVLGHPFTCFDAKNYGTLLIVDTEEEFFPEEVIKLKRDVEDGLSVILFADWYNTAVMRKIKFYDENTRRWWIPETGGANIPAINDLLYPNWGVAFGDEVRNGQFILGQHAPVTFASGTTLIRFPKDGVLLYVELYDQGRELLEKDTGISTLVPILGLLQITNKKNVKMAYNKKLDNEAGENEGKNIVNEETSMSGRLVVYGDSNCIDDSHLQKSCFWMLDAILEYTTTGYVPTVFMDESQKKHKTVKTTSNMKIGELPYRMKENHFGRHSKVLTTDESTGTFRPLPLCATPIHAVPMPINESVPIELYKPQKLLPIGDTMSAVNSVLQDTDTLWLKRRVGGASMPTLHLDIDVMTYDVKENQGNEQVIVYQWSYIIIIIIIMIIIIYLWNCLGLNRHSRRKRTILRLFRAIRALVVRRIPGQM
;
A
#
# COMPACT_ATOMS: atom_id res chain seq x y z
N MET A 1 -68.60 -17.23 -19.81
CA MET A 1 -68.80 -18.06 -21.01
C MET A 1 -67.58 -17.93 -21.92
N LYS A 2 -67.25 -19.03 -22.60
CA LYS A 2 -66.25 -19.26 -23.68
C LYS A 2 -65.74 -17.98 -24.39
N LEU A 3 -64.41 -17.80 -24.48
CA LEU A 3 -63.56 -18.19 -25.62
C LEU A 3 -63.90 -17.41 -26.90
N HIS A 4 -63.06 -16.43 -27.24
CA HIS A 4 -62.61 -15.99 -28.58
C HIS A 4 -62.15 -14.52 -28.51
N THR A 5 -60.85 -14.30 -28.28
CA THR A 5 -59.80 -14.04 -29.31
C THR A 5 -59.93 -12.65 -29.90
N CYS A 6 -59.11 -11.68 -29.48
CA CYS A 6 -57.73 -11.49 -29.98
C CYS A 6 -57.67 -11.59 -31.51
N SER A 7 -58.16 -10.55 -32.18
CA SER A 7 -57.69 -10.15 -33.50
C SER A 7 -58.05 -8.68 -33.69
N LEU A 8 -57.23 -7.79 -33.15
CA LEU A 8 -57.12 -6.38 -33.51
C LEU A 8 -55.94 -5.85 -32.68
N TYR A 9 -55.10 -4.99 -33.25
CA TYR A 9 -53.82 -4.47 -32.70
C TYR A 9 -52.53 -5.20 -33.09
N ILE A 10 -52.51 -5.86 -34.24
CA ILE A 10 -51.31 -5.92 -35.09
C ILE A 10 -51.71 -5.42 -36.47
N PHE A 11 -51.99 -4.11 -36.59
CA PHE A 11 -52.00 -3.45 -37.91
C PHE A 11 -51.85 -1.92 -37.88
N LEU A 12 -51.62 -1.29 -36.73
CA LEU A 12 -51.70 0.18 -36.68
C LEU A 12 -50.84 0.80 -35.58
N LEU A 13 -49.54 0.50 -35.57
CA LEU A 13 -48.54 1.28 -34.82
C LEU A 13 -47.13 1.13 -35.43
N PHE A 14 -47.06 1.14 -36.77
CA PHE A 14 -45.86 1.45 -37.53
C PHE A 14 -46.26 2.37 -38.69
N SER A 15 -46.65 3.60 -38.34
CA SER A 15 -46.77 4.70 -39.29
C SER A 15 -46.75 6.04 -38.55
N PHE A 16 -45.68 6.80 -38.82
CA PHE A 16 -45.60 8.25 -38.85
C PHE A 16 -45.74 9.09 -37.57
N CYS A 17 -44.60 9.71 -37.21
CA CYS A 17 -44.55 11.07 -36.67
C CYS A 17 -45.14 12.08 -37.67
N ILE A 18 -45.93 13.03 -37.14
CA ILE A 18 -46.13 14.45 -37.51
C ILE A 18 -47.61 14.80 -37.21
N LEU A 19 -47.86 15.52 -36.10
CA LEU A 19 -48.58 16.80 -36.09
C LEU A 19 -48.74 17.34 -34.65
N HIS A 20 -48.50 18.65 -34.56
CA HIS A 20 -48.64 19.57 -33.44
C HIS A 20 -50.04 19.62 -32.79
N GLY A 21 -50.08 20.10 -31.54
CA GLY A 21 -51.24 20.81 -30.94
C GLY A 21 -51.42 20.56 -29.44
N LEU A 22 -50.70 21.29 -28.58
CA LEU A 22 -51.20 22.42 -27.77
C LEU A 22 -52.25 22.05 -26.69
N SER A 23 -51.91 22.28 -25.41
CA SER A 23 -52.45 23.41 -24.61
C SER A 23 -52.15 23.26 -23.11
N HIS A 24 -51.52 24.29 -22.53
CA HIS A 24 -51.75 24.96 -21.22
C HIS A 24 -52.10 24.13 -19.96
N ASN A 25 -51.75 24.48 -18.72
CA ASN A 25 -51.26 25.67 -18.03
C ASN A 25 -50.93 25.18 -16.58
N ASN A 26 -49.78 25.52 -15.99
CA ASN A 26 -49.55 26.66 -15.09
C ASN A 26 -49.77 26.40 -13.58
N LEU A 27 -48.91 27.05 -12.79
CA LEU A 27 -48.95 27.40 -11.35
C LEU A 27 -48.47 26.34 -10.35
N ASN A 28 -47.29 26.49 -9.73
CA ASN A 28 -46.79 27.46 -8.72
C ASN A 28 -47.21 27.19 -7.27
N SER A 29 -46.18 27.24 -6.41
CA SER A 29 -46.17 27.74 -5.03
C SER A 29 -46.97 26.94 -4.00
N SER A 30 -46.72 26.97 -2.69
CA SER A 30 -45.64 27.34 -1.78
C SER A 30 -46.24 27.09 -0.38
N CYS A 31 -45.41 27.05 0.66
CA CYS A 31 -45.83 27.31 2.05
C CYS A 31 -46.75 26.23 2.68
N GLN A 32 -46.82 26.02 3.99
CA GLN A 32 -46.18 26.61 5.15
C GLN A 32 -46.37 25.65 6.33
N ARG A 33 -45.58 25.90 7.37
CA ARG A 33 -45.67 25.38 8.75
C ARG A 33 -47.10 25.28 9.29
N HIS A 34 -47.34 24.30 10.17
CA HIS A 34 -48.03 24.56 11.43
C HIS A 34 -47.57 23.61 12.55
N ASP A 35 -47.18 24.23 13.66
CA ASP A 35 -47.08 23.69 15.02
C ASP A 35 -48.37 23.00 15.47
N CYS A 36 -48.24 21.98 16.33
CA CYS A 36 -49.05 21.90 17.55
C CYS A 36 -48.53 20.86 18.55
N THR A 37 -48.75 21.22 19.80
CA THR A 37 -48.13 20.80 21.06
C THR A 37 -48.92 19.73 21.82
N THR A 38 -48.18 18.91 22.59
CA THR A 38 -48.47 18.33 23.93
C THR A 38 -49.76 17.51 24.19
N LYS A 39 -49.61 16.24 24.64
CA LYS A 39 -49.86 15.74 26.03
C LYS A 39 -50.00 14.20 26.14
N SER A 40 -49.13 13.63 26.99
CA SER A 40 -49.23 12.49 27.92
C SER A 40 -50.30 11.36 27.81
N VAL A 41 -49.81 10.09 27.65
CA VAL A 41 -49.92 8.85 28.51
C VAL A 41 -51.33 8.31 28.90
N PRO A 42 -51.60 6.99 29.19
CA PRO A 42 -50.84 5.70 29.09
C PRO A 42 -51.61 4.58 28.34
N TYR A 43 -50.95 3.48 27.93
CA TYR A 43 -51.27 2.09 28.35
C TYR A 43 -50.35 1.03 27.71
N LYS A 44 -50.29 -0.10 28.41
CA LYS A 44 -49.38 -1.24 28.37
C LYS A 44 -49.38 -2.11 27.09
N THR A 45 -48.27 -2.87 26.99
CA THR A 45 -48.09 -4.24 26.43
C THR A 45 -48.10 -4.41 24.91
N HIS A 46 -46.93 -4.69 24.33
CA HIS A 46 -46.53 -6.09 24.07
C HIS A 46 -45.02 -6.17 23.77
N VAL A 47 -44.35 -7.03 24.54
CA VAL A 47 -43.01 -7.55 24.23
C VAL A 47 -43.13 -8.39 22.95
N SER A 48 -42.45 -7.96 21.89
CA SER A 48 -42.09 -8.84 20.78
C SER A 48 -40.57 -8.91 20.70
N SER A 49 -40.02 -9.91 21.38
CA SER A 49 -38.69 -10.44 21.11
C SER A 49 -38.65 -10.92 19.65
N GLY A 50 -38.10 -10.10 18.77
CA GLY A 50 -37.83 -10.43 17.38
C GLY A 50 -36.36 -10.19 17.09
N SER A 51 -35.59 -11.26 17.00
CA SER A 51 -34.17 -11.28 16.68
C SER A 51 -33.89 -10.59 15.34
N SER A 52 -33.34 -9.39 15.38
CA SER A 52 -32.64 -8.75 14.26
C SER A 52 -31.18 -8.56 14.66
N CYS A 53 -30.35 -9.56 14.38
CA CYS A 53 -28.92 -9.51 14.68
C CYS A 53 -28.11 -10.07 13.51
N HIS A 54 -28.20 -9.44 12.33
CA HIS A 54 -27.31 -9.77 11.21
C HIS A 54 -26.83 -8.56 10.40
N GLU A 55 -27.00 -7.32 10.87
CA GLU A 55 -26.38 -6.17 10.20
C GLU A 55 -24.93 -5.99 10.68
N THR A 56 -23.98 -6.32 9.81
CA THR A 56 -22.58 -5.92 9.92
C THR A 56 -22.43 -4.50 9.39
N GLN A 57 -21.62 -3.69 10.09
CA GLN A 57 -21.27 -2.34 9.66
C GLN A 57 -19.77 -2.26 9.38
N GLU A 58 -19.40 -1.73 8.22
CA GLU A 58 -18.02 -1.37 7.92
C GLU A 58 -17.75 0.06 8.34
N ILE A 59 -16.57 0.31 8.94
CA ILE A 59 -16.15 1.63 9.41
C ILE A 59 -15.19 2.21 8.38
N GLN A 60 -15.63 3.25 7.69
CA GLN A 60 -14.74 4.09 6.91
C GLN A 60 -14.31 5.28 7.77
N ILE A 61 -13.01 5.54 7.82
CA ILE A 61 -12.44 6.64 8.60
C ILE A 61 -11.78 7.62 7.64
N MET A 62 -12.21 8.88 7.67
CA MET A 62 -11.55 9.97 6.93
C MET A 62 -10.88 10.92 7.92
N PHE A 63 -9.70 11.44 7.59
CA PHE A 63 -8.94 12.36 8.43
C PHE A 63 -8.66 13.68 7.72
N SER A 64 -8.73 14.77 8.46
CA SER A 64 -8.25 16.08 8.03
C SER A 64 -7.60 16.79 9.23
N SER A 65 -6.55 17.59 8.99
CA SER A 65 -5.75 18.20 10.08
C SER A 65 -5.46 19.66 9.85
N ASN A 66 -5.53 20.42 10.94
CA ASN A 66 -5.91 21.82 10.94
C ASN A 66 -5.01 22.71 11.81
N ILE A 67 -3.94 23.33 11.30
CA ILE A 67 -3.23 24.40 12.04
C ILE A 67 -4.17 25.56 12.46
N ILE A 68 -4.28 25.77 13.76
CA ILE A 68 -4.98 26.92 14.32
C ILE A 68 -4.13 28.18 14.16
N GLU A 69 -4.73 29.25 13.63
CA GLU A 69 -4.07 30.54 13.56
C GLU A 69 -3.61 31.03 14.93
N ASN A 70 -2.39 31.56 14.95
CA ASN A 70 -1.82 32.27 16.09
C ASN A 70 -1.64 31.43 17.36
N GLU A 71 -1.94 30.12 17.34
CA GLU A 71 -1.71 29.21 18.46
C GLU A 71 -0.50 28.29 18.23
N TYR A 72 0.42 28.26 19.18
CA TYR A 72 1.65 27.48 19.10
C TYR A 72 1.86 26.64 20.36
N ILE A 73 2.25 25.39 20.14
CA ILE A 73 2.72 24.47 21.18
C ILE A 73 4.20 24.77 21.42
N ILE A 74 4.51 25.20 22.65
CA ILE A 74 5.87 25.39 23.15
C ILE A 74 6.23 24.18 23.97
N LYS A 75 7.09 23.32 23.41
CA LYS A 75 7.59 22.13 24.10
C LYS A 75 8.90 22.45 24.80
N PHE A 76 9.02 22.05 26.06
CA PHE A 76 10.18 22.22 26.91
C PHE A 76 11.00 20.94 26.98
N LYS A 77 12.27 21.07 27.35
CA LYS A 77 13.18 19.91 27.50
C LYS A 77 12.83 19.00 28.68
N ASN A 78 12.14 19.52 29.69
CA ASN A 78 11.76 18.78 30.90
C ASN A 78 10.30 19.11 31.30
N TYR A 79 9.80 18.37 32.28
CA TYR A 79 8.52 18.64 32.92
C TYR A 79 8.66 19.74 33.98
N TYR A 80 7.88 20.80 33.83
CA TYR A 80 7.90 21.95 34.73
C TYR A 80 6.49 22.22 35.27
N GLN A 81 6.37 22.93 36.40
CA GLN A 81 5.08 23.46 36.87
C GLN A 81 4.62 24.63 35.99
N ALA A 82 3.31 24.91 35.97
CA ALA A 82 2.73 25.97 35.15
C ALA A 82 3.32 27.36 35.43
N SER A 83 3.64 27.67 36.68
CA SER A 83 4.29 28.94 37.08
C SER A 83 5.69 29.09 36.46
N ALA A 84 6.49 28.03 36.46
CA ALA A 84 7.84 28.02 35.90
C ALA A 84 7.82 28.18 34.37
N ARG A 85 6.96 27.42 33.67
CA ARG A 85 6.82 27.55 32.21
C ARG A 85 6.38 28.94 31.79
N LYS A 86 5.41 29.53 32.51
CA LYS A 86 4.99 30.92 32.31
C LYS A 86 6.14 31.92 32.46
N ASN A 87 7.02 31.72 33.45
CA ASN A 87 8.18 32.58 33.64
C ASN A 87 9.20 32.42 32.51
N TYR A 88 9.43 31.21 32.00
CA TYR A 88 10.33 30.98 30.85
C TYR A 88 9.80 31.63 29.57
N ILE A 89 8.52 31.47 29.26
CA ILE A 89 7.88 32.11 28.10
C ILE A 89 7.97 33.63 28.23
N ARG A 90 7.67 34.18 29.41
CA ARG A 90 7.78 35.61 29.68
C ARG A 90 9.21 36.12 29.53
N ALA A 91 10.20 35.39 30.05
CA ALA A 91 11.60 35.79 29.92
C ALA A 91 12.05 35.82 28.45
N ALA A 92 11.64 34.81 27.66
CA ALA A 92 11.97 34.75 26.23
C ALA A 92 11.35 35.92 25.44
N LEU A 93 10.09 36.25 25.69
CA LEU A 93 9.37 37.29 24.93
C LEU A 93 9.72 38.71 25.40
N ASN A 94 9.98 38.92 26.69
CA ASN A 94 10.39 40.23 27.21
C ASN A 94 11.76 40.67 26.68
N LEU A 95 12.67 39.74 26.36
CA LEU A 95 13.97 40.05 25.76
C LEU A 95 13.85 40.79 24.41
N PHE A 96 12.72 40.61 23.72
CA PHE A 96 12.44 41.20 22.41
C PHE A 96 11.31 42.23 22.45
N ASN A 97 10.93 42.72 23.65
CA ASN A 97 9.85 43.69 23.85
C ASN A 97 8.48 43.25 23.29
N ILE A 98 8.18 41.95 23.32
CA ILE A 98 6.90 41.41 22.83
C ILE A 98 5.89 41.38 23.97
N GLU A 99 4.89 42.25 23.91
CA GLU A 99 3.88 42.41 24.96
C GLU A 99 2.55 41.72 24.64
N ASN A 100 2.21 41.53 23.35
CA ASN A 100 0.90 41.03 22.91
C ASN A 100 0.86 39.50 22.78
N TRP A 101 0.88 38.81 23.93
CA TRP A 101 0.79 37.35 23.98
C TRP A 101 -0.01 36.84 25.18
N LYS A 102 -0.64 35.67 25.04
CA LYS A 102 -1.36 35.00 26.15
C LYS A 102 -1.13 33.50 26.14
N ILE A 103 -1.08 32.88 27.31
CA ILE A 103 -1.10 31.42 27.44
C ILE A 103 -2.55 30.96 27.37
N ILE A 104 -2.85 30.00 26.51
CA ILE A 104 -4.18 29.40 26.44
C ILE A 104 -4.33 28.43 27.61
N PRO A 105 -5.34 28.61 28.48
CA PRO A 105 -5.50 27.77 29.65
C PRO A 105 -5.91 26.35 29.25
N ARG A 106 -5.20 25.36 29.80
CA ARG A 106 -5.51 23.93 29.62
C ARG A 106 -6.34 23.45 30.80
N ASN A 107 -7.65 23.73 30.77
CA ASN A 107 -8.60 23.43 31.85
C ASN A 107 -9.04 21.95 31.83
N ASN A 108 -8.09 21.03 32.01
CA ASN A 108 -8.32 19.59 32.03
C ASN A 108 -7.54 18.94 33.20
N ALA A 109 -7.64 17.62 33.35
CA ALA A 109 -7.00 16.91 34.45
C ALA A 109 -5.45 17.07 34.48
N ALA A 110 -4.82 17.39 33.35
CA ALA A 110 -3.36 17.58 33.27
C ALA A 110 -2.91 18.91 33.91
N SER A 111 -3.79 19.88 34.16
CA SER A 111 -3.42 21.13 34.84
C SER A 111 -2.92 20.93 36.27
N LEU A 112 -3.25 19.78 36.87
CA LEU A 112 -2.86 19.40 38.24
C LEU A 112 -1.42 18.86 38.32
N TYR A 113 -0.77 18.62 37.19
CA TYR A 113 0.54 17.96 37.13
C TYR A 113 1.55 18.81 36.34
N PRO A 114 2.86 18.62 36.59
CA PRO A 114 3.89 19.15 35.70
C PRO A 114 3.66 18.70 34.26
N SER A 115 3.96 19.58 33.31
CA SER A 115 3.85 19.30 31.87
C SER A 115 5.14 19.76 31.19
N ASP A 116 5.43 19.15 30.05
CA ASP A 116 6.52 19.49 29.15
C ASP A 116 6.09 20.46 28.05
N PHE A 117 4.84 20.95 28.05
CA PHE A 117 4.40 21.94 27.07
C PHE A 117 3.37 22.93 27.61
N ASP A 118 3.26 24.07 26.92
CA ASP A 118 2.14 25.01 27.00
C ASP A 118 1.73 25.49 25.62
N ILE A 119 0.53 26.05 25.53
CA ILE A 119 -0.02 26.63 24.29
C ILE A 119 -0.01 28.14 24.45
N ILE A 120 0.60 28.84 23.50
CA ILE A 120 0.61 30.29 23.47
C ILE A 120 -0.21 30.79 22.29
N HIS A 121 -0.84 31.95 22.48
CA HIS A 121 -1.42 32.73 21.41
C HIS A 121 -0.55 33.98 21.19
N LEU A 122 -0.05 34.16 19.97
CA LEU A 122 0.77 35.29 19.54
C LEU A 122 0.04 36.06 18.42
N GLU A 123 -0.16 37.36 18.59
CA GLU A 123 -0.76 38.19 17.56
C GLU A 123 0.14 38.31 16.31
N GLU A 124 -0.46 38.63 15.16
CA GLU A 124 0.24 38.59 13.87
C GLU A 124 1.42 39.57 13.77
N THR A 125 1.34 40.72 14.46
CA THR A 125 2.38 41.75 14.43
C THR A 125 3.70 41.26 15.02
N ASP A 126 3.63 40.43 16.08
CA ASP A 126 4.79 40.03 16.88
C ASP A 126 5.19 38.58 16.61
N LYS A 127 4.50 37.91 15.68
CA LYS A 127 4.61 36.48 15.40
C LYS A 127 6.02 36.05 15.01
N TYR A 128 6.67 36.75 14.07
CA TYR A 128 7.98 36.33 13.57
C TYR A 128 9.06 36.44 14.65
N GLU A 129 9.15 37.59 15.31
CA GLU A 129 10.12 37.83 16.38
C GLU A 129 9.84 36.95 17.61
N GLY A 130 8.57 36.75 17.95
CA GLY A 130 8.15 35.91 19.09
C GLY A 130 8.49 34.45 18.89
N LEU A 131 8.21 33.88 17.72
CA LEU A 131 8.57 32.49 17.42
C LEU A 131 10.09 32.29 17.42
N LYS A 132 10.86 33.25 16.90
CA LYS A 132 12.32 33.22 16.93
C LYS A 132 12.86 33.30 18.35
N ALA A 133 12.32 34.20 19.17
CA ALA A 133 12.70 34.37 20.57
C ALA A 133 12.47 33.08 21.38
N LEU A 134 11.30 32.46 21.20
CA LEU A 134 10.94 31.21 21.88
C LEU A 134 11.79 30.03 21.42
N SER A 135 12.04 29.92 20.11
CA SER A 135 12.86 28.84 19.55
C SER A 135 14.32 28.91 20.01
N ASN A 136 14.84 30.12 20.26
CA ASN A 136 16.20 30.33 20.75
C ASN A 136 16.36 30.13 22.26
N HIS A 137 15.26 30.01 23.01
CA HIS A 137 15.33 29.86 24.46
C HIS A 137 15.93 28.50 24.86
N PRO A 138 16.94 28.43 25.76
CA PRO A 138 17.72 27.21 25.99
C PRO A 138 16.93 26.03 26.59
N LEU A 139 15.82 26.31 27.27
CA LEU A 139 14.92 25.29 27.85
C LEU A 139 13.78 24.88 26.91
N VAL A 140 13.56 25.59 25.82
CA VAL A 140 12.58 25.21 24.80
C VAL A 140 13.22 24.15 23.89
N LYS A 141 12.50 23.06 23.66
CA LYS A 141 12.91 21.98 22.75
C LYS A 141 12.47 22.31 21.33
N THR A 142 11.17 22.61 21.17
CA THR A 142 10.56 22.89 19.86
C THR A 142 9.39 23.85 20.02
N VAL A 143 9.14 24.62 18.96
CA VAL A 143 7.97 25.48 18.80
C VAL A 143 7.24 24.98 17.56
N SER A 144 5.98 24.56 17.71
CA SER A 144 5.19 23.99 16.61
C SER A 144 3.80 24.59 16.59
N PRO A 145 3.16 24.73 15.41
CA PRO A 145 1.79 25.19 15.35
C PRO A 145 0.86 24.15 15.99
N GLN A 146 -0.12 24.62 16.76
CA GLN A 146 -1.16 23.76 17.30
C GLN A 146 -2.08 23.30 16.16
N LYS A 147 -2.37 21.99 16.08
CA LYS A 147 -3.31 21.45 15.10
C LYS A 147 -4.61 21.00 15.77
N LEU A 148 -5.73 21.35 15.15
CA LEU A 148 -7.04 20.73 15.28
C LEU A 148 -7.08 19.52 14.33
N ILE A 149 -7.78 18.46 14.68
CA ILE A 149 -7.83 17.23 13.88
C ILE A 149 -9.29 16.87 13.76
N HIS A 150 -9.79 16.70 12.54
CA HIS A 150 -11.15 16.25 12.31
C HIS A 150 -11.11 14.82 11.76
N ARG A 151 -11.80 13.93 12.47
CA ARG A 151 -12.00 12.53 12.07
C ARG A 151 -13.44 12.38 11.61
N THR A 152 -13.70 11.67 10.53
CA THR A 152 -15.09 11.31 10.16
C THR A 152 -15.23 9.80 10.15
N LEU A 153 -15.95 9.27 11.13
CA LEU A 153 -16.41 7.89 11.19
C LEU A 153 -17.72 7.75 10.41
N LYS A 154 -17.68 7.02 9.30
CA LYS A 154 -18.87 6.61 8.53
C LYS A 154 -19.12 5.13 8.74
N PHE A 155 -20.31 4.78 9.22
CA PHE A 155 -20.77 3.40 9.36
C PHE A 155 -21.58 3.02 8.12
N ILE A 156 -21.08 2.07 7.34
CA ILE A 156 -21.71 1.59 6.12
C ILE A 156 -22.34 0.23 6.42
N ASN A 157 -23.67 0.10 6.27
CA ASN A 157 -24.36 -1.17 6.44
C ASN A 157 -23.98 -2.12 5.29
N THR A 158 -23.33 -3.25 5.59
CA THR A 158 -22.99 -4.27 4.59
C THR A 158 -24.13 -5.27 4.47
N SER A 159 -25.25 -4.86 3.88
CA SER A 159 -26.43 -5.74 3.76
C SER A 159 -26.56 -6.50 2.43
N ASN A 160 -25.66 -6.36 1.43
CA ASN A 160 -25.81 -7.08 0.15
C ASN A 160 -24.53 -7.31 -0.70
N VAL A 161 -23.33 -6.93 -0.24
CA VAL A 161 -22.14 -6.93 -1.12
C VAL A 161 -21.42 -8.30 -1.17
N ASP A 162 -21.36 -9.04 -0.06
CA ASP A 162 -20.65 -10.32 -0.02
C ASP A 162 -21.38 -11.48 -0.73
N VAL A 163 -22.72 -11.39 -0.88
CA VAL A 163 -23.50 -12.45 -1.53
C VAL A 163 -23.38 -12.39 -3.06
N LEU A 164 -23.27 -11.20 -3.65
CA LEU A 164 -23.14 -11.02 -5.10
C LEU A 164 -21.75 -11.41 -5.63
N GLN A 165 -20.71 -11.41 -4.79
CA GLN A 165 -19.37 -11.78 -5.22
C GLN A 165 -19.14 -13.29 -5.23
N ILE A 166 -19.77 -14.07 -4.34
CA ILE A 166 -19.68 -15.54 -4.37
C ILE A 166 -20.22 -16.11 -5.71
N GLU A 167 -21.21 -15.46 -6.32
CA GLU A 167 -21.71 -15.87 -7.65
C GLU A 167 -20.74 -15.52 -8.79
N ASN A 168 -20.02 -14.40 -8.70
CA ASN A 168 -19.05 -14.00 -9.72
C ASN A 168 -17.73 -14.79 -9.65
N THR A 169 -17.28 -15.19 -8.46
CA THR A 169 -16.13 -16.11 -8.33
C THR A 169 -16.48 -17.52 -8.79
N ARG A 170 -17.74 -17.96 -8.59
CA ARG A 170 -18.24 -19.23 -9.16
C ARG A 170 -18.39 -19.19 -10.69
N ARG A 171 -18.65 -18.04 -11.30
CA ARG A 171 -18.69 -17.89 -12.76
C ARG A 171 -17.29 -17.86 -13.39
N LYS A 172 -16.24 -17.44 -12.68
CA LYS A 172 -14.85 -17.50 -13.15
C LYS A 172 -14.17 -18.87 -12.95
N LEU A 173 -14.71 -19.75 -12.13
CA LEU A 173 -14.17 -21.11 -11.92
C LEU A 173 -14.79 -22.20 -12.82
N ASN A 174 -15.61 -21.84 -13.80
CA ASN A 174 -16.30 -22.81 -14.68
C ASN A 174 -15.80 -22.82 -16.13
N ASN A 175 -14.58 -22.32 -16.40
CA ASN A 175 -13.86 -22.62 -17.63
C ASN A 175 -12.46 -23.15 -17.30
N ASN A 176 -12.19 -24.35 -17.81
CA ASN A 176 -10.92 -25.08 -17.84
C ASN A 176 -10.47 -25.76 -16.52
N ASN A 177 -10.96 -26.97 -16.27
CA ASN A 177 -10.16 -28.18 -16.52
C ASN A 177 -10.91 -29.47 -16.14
N SER A 178 -10.97 -30.38 -17.10
CA SER A 178 -11.29 -31.80 -16.91
C SER A 178 -10.05 -32.54 -16.40
N GLY A 179 -10.19 -33.38 -15.38
CA GLY A 179 -9.17 -34.36 -14.99
C GLY A 179 -9.35 -34.91 -13.57
N GLN A 180 -9.58 -36.21 -13.46
CA GLN A 180 -9.83 -37.06 -12.28
C GLN A 180 -8.89 -36.78 -11.07
N SER A 181 -9.34 -36.87 -9.81
CA SER A 181 -9.55 -38.15 -9.11
C SER A 181 -10.32 -38.02 -7.78
N THR A 182 -10.97 -39.13 -7.44
CA THR A 182 -11.85 -39.49 -6.32
C THR A 182 -11.16 -39.42 -4.93
N SER A 183 -11.81 -39.04 -3.81
CA SER A 183 -12.87 -39.82 -3.15
C SER A 183 -13.61 -38.99 -2.08
N ARG A 184 -14.90 -39.31 -1.92
CA ARG A 184 -15.83 -38.76 -0.92
C ARG A 184 -15.70 -39.55 0.38
N HIS A 185 -15.79 -38.89 1.54
CA HIS A 185 -16.85 -39.16 2.52
C HIS A 185 -17.15 -37.91 3.35
N THR A 186 -18.31 -37.33 3.09
CA THR A 186 -18.94 -36.21 3.78
C THR A 186 -19.81 -36.74 4.92
N SER A 187 -19.43 -36.50 6.16
CA SER A 187 -20.35 -36.52 7.28
C SER A 187 -21.09 -35.18 7.33
N ARG A 188 -22.31 -35.15 6.79
CA ARG A 188 -23.26 -34.05 6.98
C ARG A 188 -23.70 -34.01 8.45
N LYS A 189 -22.97 -33.28 9.30
CA LYS A 189 -23.55 -32.66 10.49
C LYS A 189 -24.06 -31.28 10.07
N LEU A 190 -25.37 -31.07 10.21
CA LEU A 190 -25.98 -29.75 10.28
C LEU A 190 -25.33 -29.01 11.47
N LEU A 191 -24.27 -28.24 11.21
CA LEU A 191 -23.76 -27.28 12.17
C LEU A 191 -24.68 -26.07 12.12
N ARG A 192 -25.53 -25.92 13.14
CA ARG A 192 -25.96 -24.59 13.58
C ARG A 192 -24.69 -23.74 13.68
N ALA A 193 -24.62 -22.64 12.95
CA ALA A 193 -23.53 -21.68 13.07
C ALA A 193 -23.60 -21.09 14.49
N ILE A 194 -22.87 -21.70 15.43
CA ILE A 194 -22.58 -21.06 16.71
C ILE A 194 -21.84 -19.77 16.33
N PRO A 195 -22.30 -18.58 16.78
CA PRO A 195 -21.58 -17.35 16.51
C PRO A 195 -20.15 -17.53 17.06
N LYS A 196 -19.18 -17.59 16.14
CA LYS A 196 -17.77 -17.77 16.51
C LYS A 196 -17.31 -16.49 17.18
N GLN A 197 -17.21 -16.53 18.50
CA GLN A 197 -16.67 -15.43 19.26
C GLN A 197 -15.14 -15.48 19.17
N ILE A 198 -14.54 -14.31 18.93
CA ILE A 198 -13.11 -14.17 18.62
C ILE A 198 -12.21 -14.69 19.74
N THR A 199 -12.62 -14.53 21.00
CA THR A 199 -11.85 -14.96 22.18
C THR A 199 -11.68 -16.47 22.23
N TYR A 200 -12.70 -17.25 21.87
CA TYR A 200 -12.59 -18.71 21.78
C TYR A 200 -11.77 -19.16 20.57
N LEU A 201 -11.84 -18.43 19.45
CA LEU A 201 -11.03 -18.73 18.27
C LEU A 201 -9.53 -18.50 18.48
N LEU A 202 -9.18 -17.55 19.34
CA LEU A 202 -7.80 -17.31 19.77
C LEU A 202 -7.48 -18.01 21.10
N GLU A 203 -8.31 -18.95 21.55
CA GLU A 203 -8.06 -19.82 22.71
C GLU A 203 -7.79 -19.06 24.03
N ALA A 204 -8.35 -17.86 24.19
CA ALA A 204 -8.21 -17.06 25.40
C ALA A 204 -8.80 -17.75 26.64
N ASP A 205 -9.76 -18.65 26.47
CA ASP A 205 -10.38 -19.39 27.56
C ASP A 205 -9.41 -20.35 28.28
N ILE A 206 -8.35 -20.80 27.59
CA ILE A 206 -7.29 -21.60 28.21
C ILE A 206 -6.53 -20.76 29.24
N LEU A 207 -6.18 -19.51 28.89
CA LEU A 207 -5.51 -18.58 29.82
C LEU A 207 -6.44 -18.17 30.97
N TRP A 208 -7.74 -17.94 30.69
CA TRP A 208 -8.71 -17.64 31.75
C TRP A 208 -8.85 -18.79 32.76
N LYS A 209 -8.82 -20.04 32.30
CA LYS A 209 -8.83 -21.23 33.19
C LYS A 209 -7.58 -21.31 34.08
N MET A 210 -6.47 -20.71 33.64
CA MET A 210 -5.23 -20.56 34.43
C MET A 210 -5.29 -19.37 35.41
N GLY A 211 -6.40 -18.63 35.47
CA GLY A 211 -6.55 -17.44 36.31
C GLY A 211 -5.95 -16.16 35.70
N ILE A 212 -5.48 -16.22 34.46
CA ILE A 212 -4.95 -15.08 33.73
C ILE A 212 -6.14 -14.39 33.05
N THR A 213 -6.60 -13.25 33.55
CA THR A 213 -7.83 -12.59 33.06
C THR A 213 -7.68 -11.10 32.73
N GLY A 214 -6.45 -10.58 32.78
CA GLY A 214 -6.17 -9.14 32.66
C GLY A 214 -6.11 -8.40 33.99
N LYS A 215 -6.31 -9.09 35.12
CA LYS A 215 -6.27 -8.50 36.46
C LYS A 215 -4.96 -7.73 36.70
N ASP A 216 -5.07 -6.58 37.37
CA ASP A 216 -3.96 -5.67 37.71
C ASP A 216 -3.25 -5.01 36.50
N ILE A 217 -3.75 -5.21 35.27
CA ILE A 217 -3.25 -4.54 34.07
C ILE A 217 -4.07 -3.31 33.76
N LYS A 218 -3.38 -2.18 33.58
CA LYS A 218 -3.99 -0.89 33.24
C LYS A 218 -4.02 -0.71 31.73
N VAL A 219 -5.22 -0.59 31.17
CA VAL A 219 -5.40 -0.40 29.72
C VAL A 219 -6.01 0.98 29.45
N ALA A 220 -5.25 1.81 28.72
CA ALA A 220 -5.71 3.11 28.25
C ALA A 220 -6.35 2.99 26.87
N ILE A 221 -7.51 3.62 26.70
CA ILE A 221 -8.24 3.64 25.44
C ILE A 221 -8.47 5.10 25.05
N PHE A 222 -7.83 5.51 23.95
CA PHE A 222 -7.95 6.84 23.38
C PHE A 222 -9.00 6.76 22.26
N ASP A 223 -10.20 7.28 22.51
CA ASP A 223 -11.29 7.23 21.53
C ASP A 223 -12.40 8.26 21.84
N THR A 224 -13.63 8.00 21.40
CA THR A 224 -14.83 8.79 21.67
C THR A 224 -15.38 8.63 23.09
N GLY A 225 -14.75 7.81 23.93
CA GLY A 225 -15.16 7.60 25.31
C GLY A 225 -15.86 6.25 25.53
N LEU A 226 -16.55 6.13 26.66
CA LEU A 226 -17.25 4.91 27.09
C LEU A 226 -18.55 5.29 27.78
N ALA A 227 -19.64 4.59 27.49
CA ALA A 227 -20.91 4.76 28.19
C ALA A 227 -20.80 4.39 29.69
N ALA A 228 -21.24 5.28 30.58
CA ALA A 228 -21.05 5.15 32.03
C ALA A 228 -21.64 3.89 32.66
N SER A 229 -22.87 3.58 32.26
CA SER A 229 -23.74 2.58 32.89
C SER A 229 -23.78 1.27 32.09
N HIS A 230 -22.84 1.08 31.15
CA HIS A 230 -22.87 -0.08 30.27
C HIS A 230 -22.57 -1.37 31.06
N PRO A 231 -23.48 -2.37 31.06
CA PRO A 231 -23.42 -3.51 31.98
C PRO A 231 -22.28 -4.49 31.71
N HIS A 232 -21.58 -4.33 30.59
CA HIS A 232 -20.50 -5.24 30.20
C HIS A 232 -19.19 -5.00 30.97
N PHE A 233 -18.98 -3.85 31.61
CA PHE A 233 -17.67 -3.50 32.17
C PHE A 233 -17.67 -3.59 33.70
N ARG A 234 -16.65 -4.25 34.26
CA ARG A 234 -16.50 -4.42 35.72
C ARG A 234 -15.61 -3.35 36.33
N ASN A 235 -14.47 -3.07 35.70
CA ASN A 235 -13.36 -2.31 36.28
C ASN A 235 -13.05 -1.02 35.50
N ILE A 236 -13.99 -0.06 35.51
CA ILE A 236 -13.72 1.29 34.99
C ILE A 236 -13.06 2.12 36.10
N LYS A 237 -11.76 2.39 35.99
CA LYS A 237 -11.02 3.19 36.99
C LYS A 237 -11.13 4.68 36.73
N GLU A 238 -10.99 5.08 35.47
CA GLU A 238 -11.04 6.49 35.07
C GLU A 238 -11.80 6.68 33.76
N ARG A 239 -12.59 7.76 33.72
CA ARG A 239 -13.20 8.31 32.51
C ARG A 239 -12.88 9.80 32.47
N ILE A 240 -11.94 10.20 31.63
CA ILE A 240 -11.48 11.58 31.51
C ILE A 240 -11.83 12.10 30.13
N ASN A 241 -12.38 13.31 30.10
CA ASN A 241 -12.56 14.04 28.87
C ASN A 241 -11.44 15.07 28.72
N TRP A 242 -10.67 14.95 27.63
CA TRP A 242 -9.62 15.89 27.26
C TRP A 242 -10.13 17.00 26.34
N THR A 243 -11.35 16.84 25.81
CA THR A 243 -11.98 17.81 24.94
C THR A 243 -12.65 18.95 25.72
N ASN A 244 -13.04 20.01 25.01
CA ASN A 244 -13.74 21.16 25.60
C ASN A 244 -15.25 20.91 25.84
N GLU A 245 -15.79 19.72 25.52
CA GLU A 245 -17.20 19.41 25.79
C GLU A 245 -17.41 19.03 27.27
N ASN A 246 -18.56 19.38 27.84
CA ASN A 246 -18.88 19.05 29.23
C ASN A 246 -19.53 17.65 29.36
N THR A 247 -18.95 16.62 28.73
CA THR A 247 -19.45 15.24 28.80
C THR A 247 -18.33 14.21 28.83
N ARG A 248 -18.56 13.11 29.53
CA ARG A 248 -17.69 11.91 29.54
C ARG A 248 -18.32 10.73 28.80
N GLU A 249 -19.56 10.89 28.33
CA GLU A 249 -20.30 9.85 27.61
C GLU A 249 -19.75 9.66 26.19
N ASP A 250 -19.90 8.44 25.69
CA ASP A 250 -19.61 8.13 24.30
C ASP A 250 -20.82 8.53 23.43
N GLY A 251 -20.68 9.57 22.61
CA GLY A 251 -21.75 9.99 21.71
C GLY A 251 -21.84 9.17 20.41
N LEU A 252 -20.80 8.38 20.08
CA LEU A 252 -20.69 7.68 18.78
C LEU A 252 -20.73 6.15 18.91
N GLY A 253 -20.36 5.63 20.07
CA GLY A 253 -20.31 4.19 20.37
C GLY A 253 -19.01 3.49 19.93
N HIS A 254 -18.12 4.17 19.20
CA HIS A 254 -16.86 3.56 18.72
C HIS A 254 -15.96 3.17 19.89
N GLY A 255 -15.69 4.11 20.80
CA GLY A 255 -14.90 3.83 22.00
C GLY A 255 -15.51 2.76 22.91
N THR A 256 -16.84 2.73 23.04
CA THR A 256 -17.55 1.66 23.78
C THR A 256 -17.36 0.29 23.15
N PHE A 257 -17.38 0.21 21.83
CA PHE A 257 -17.10 -1.03 21.10
C PHE A 257 -15.65 -1.48 21.29
N VAL A 258 -14.69 -0.57 21.12
CA VAL A 258 -13.25 -0.81 21.32
C VAL A 258 -12.96 -1.32 22.74
N ALA A 259 -13.50 -0.66 23.76
CA ALA A 259 -13.40 -1.11 25.15
C ALA A 259 -14.05 -2.49 25.35
N GLY A 260 -15.16 -2.75 24.66
CA GLY A 260 -15.86 -4.03 24.69
C GLY A 260 -14.99 -5.20 24.22
N VAL A 261 -14.30 -5.03 23.09
CA VAL A 261 -13.38 -6.06 22.55
C VAL A 261 -12.22 -6.33 23.52
N ILE A 262 -11.76 -5.31 24.26
CA ILE A 262 -10.67 -5.45 25.23
C ILE A 262 -11.16 -6.14 26.51
N ALA A 263 -12.21 -5.64 27.17
CA ALA A 263 -12.51 -6.00 28.57
C ALA A 263 -14.00 -6.18 28.89
N SER A 264 -14.87 -6.42 27.90
CA SER A 264 -16.25 -6.81 28.18
C SER A 264 -16.32 -8.11 28.97
N SER A 265 -17.21 -8.17 29.95
CA SER A 265 -17.53 -9.36 30.77
C SER A 265 -18.83 -10.06 30.34
N SER A 266 -19.47 -9.58 29.27
CA SER A 266 -20.71 -10.14 28.74
C SER A 266 -20.47 -11.43 27.97
N LYS A 267 -21.34 -12.43 28.15
CA LYS A 267 -21.20 -13.73 27.47
C LYS A 267 -21.37 -13.64 25.95
N ASP A 268 -22.15 -12.68 25.45
CA ASP A 268 -22.47 -12.55 24.03
C ASP A 268 -21.41 -11.79 23.21
N CYS A 269 -20.52 -11.06 23.90
CA CYS A 269 -19.37 -10.35 23.35
C CYS A 269 -18.31 -10.10 24.44
N LEU A 270 -17.73 -11.18 24.95
CA LEU A 270 -16.64 -11.18 25.94
C LEU A 270 -15.39 -10.58 25.31
N GLY A 271 -14.72 -9.71 26.05
CA GLY A 271 -13.39 -9.19 25.70
C GLY A 271 -12.29 -10.16 26.13
N PHE A 272 -11.07 -9.90 25.68
CA PHE A 272 -9.90 -10.74 26.00
C PHE A 272 -9.45 -10.66 27.46
N ALA A 273 -9.50 -9.47 28.06
CA ALA A 273 -9.00 -9.16 29.39
C ALA A 273 -10.12 -8.58 30.28
N PRO A 274 -11.14 -9.38 30.65
CA PRO A 274 -12.36 -8.89 31.31
C PRO A 274 -12.15 -8.27 32.70
N ASP A 275 -11.03 -8.58 33.38
CA ASP A 275 -10.71 -8.02 34.70
C ASP A 275 -9.65 -6.91 34.66
N ALA A 276 -9.29 -6.42 33.47
CA ALA A 276 -8.36 -5.30 33.31
C ALA A 276 -8.93 -3.96 33.80
N ASP A 277 -8.05 -3.10 34.30
CA ASP A 277 -8.37 -1.76 34.78
C ASP A 277 -8.43 -0.78 33.60
N LEU A 278 -9.64 -0.31 33.27
CA LEU A 278 -9.87 0.57 32.14
C LEU A 278 -9.66 2.05 32.49
N TYR A 279 -8.82 2.70 31.70
CA TYR A 279 -8.58 4.15 31.67
C TYR A 279 -9.10 4.72 30.35
N ILE A 280 -10.28 5.31 30.39
CA ILE A 280 -10.96 5.79 29.18
C ILE A 280 -10.66 7.26 28.98
N PHE A 281 -9.92 7.57 27.92
CA PHE A 281 -9.56 8.92 27.55
C PHE A 281 -10.33 9.32 26.29
N ARG A 282 -11.34 10.17 26.51
CA ARG A 282 -12.07 10.80 25.42
C ARG A 282 -11.21 11.92 24.86
N VAL A 283 -10.74 11.74 23.64
CA VAL A 283 -9.88 12.70 22.92
C VAL A 283 -10.55 13.27 21.67
N PHE A 284 -11.74 12.77 21.30
CA PHE A 284 -12.57 13.32 20.22
C PHE A 284 -13.91 13.83 20.76
N THR A 285 -14.36 14.96 20.23
CA THR A 285 -15.71 15.49 20.49
C THR A 285 -16.78 14.67 19.77
N ASN A 286 -18.06 14.96 20.00
CA ASN A 286 -19.14 14.31 19.26
C ASN A 286 -19.20 14.78 17.79
N ALA A 287 -18.70 15.98 17.53
CA ALA A 287 -18.40 16.47 16.19
C ALA A 287 -17.09 15.88 15.63
N GLN A 288 -16.46 14.92 16.32
CA GLN A 288 -15.26 14.21 15.91
C GLN A 288 -14.03 15.09 15.67
N VAL A 289 -13.96 16.19 16.43
CA VAL A 289 -12.81 17.10 16.48
C VAL A 289 -11.90 16.72 17.64
N SER A 290 -10.60 16.83 17.43
CA SER A 290 -9.55 16.73 18.43
C SER A 290 -8.52 17.85 18.26
N TYR A 291 -7.58 17.98 19.18
CA TYR A 291 -6.42 18.85 19.05
C TYR A 291 -5.15 18.08 19.43
N THR A 292 -4.03 18.41 18.80
CA THR A 292 -2.72 17.83 19.16
C THR A 292 -2.44 17.97 20.65
N SER A 293 -2.66 19.15 21.24
CA SER A 293 -2.47 19.36 22.68
C SER A 293 -3.30 18.43 23.57
N TRP A 294 -4.50 18.02 23.14
CA TRP A 294 -5.33 17.09 23.91
C TRP A 294 -4.71 15.69 23.92
N PHE A 295 -4.12 15.26 22.80
CA PHE A 295 -3.32 14.04 22.78
C PHE A 295 -2.09 14.15 23.67
N LEU A 296 -1.36 15.26 23.61
CA LEU A 296 -0.17 15.46 24.46
C LEU A 296 -0.52 15.39 25.95
N ASP A 297 -1.60 16.05 26.37
CA ASP A 297 -2.07 15.99 27.76
C ASP A 297 -2.53 14.58 28.15
N ALA A 298 -3.27 13.90 27.28
CA ALA A 298 -3.71 12.52 27.50
C ALA A 298 -2.54 11.54 27.61
N PHE A 299 -1.51 11.70 26.78
CA PHE A 299 -0.27 10.91 26.84
C PHE A 299 0.53 11.20 28.11
N ASN A 300 0.68 12.47 28.50
CA ASN A 300 1.32 12.84 29.76
C ASN A 300 0.61 12.21 30.95
N HIS A 301 -0.73 12.19 30.94
CA HIS A 301 -1.52 11.53 31.98
C HIS A 301 -1.40 9.99 31.93
N ALA A 302 -1.32 9.39 30.73
CA ALA A 302 -1.05 7.96 30.57
C ALA A 302 0.29 7.55 31.20
N ILE A 303 1.34 8.33 30.94
CA ILE A 303 2.68 8.18 31.54
C ILE A 303 2.59 8.33 33.05
N PHE A 304 1.94 9.38 33.54
CA PHE A 304 1.77 9.63 34.97
C PHE A 304 1.03 8.48 35.69
N ARG A 305 -0.01 7.94 35.06
CA ARG A 305 -0.77 6.78 35.58
C ARG A 305 -0.05 5.45 35.44
N LYS A 306 1.07 5.42 34.70
CA LYS A 306 1.85 4.22 34.38
C LYS A 306 0.95 3.15 33.79
N VAL A 307 0.17 3.52 32.77
CA VAL A 307 -0.67 2.55 32.06
C VAL A 307 0.22 1.52 31.38
N THR A 308 -0.25 0.27 31.29
CA THR A 308 0.57 -0.82 30.73
C THR A 308 0.41 -0.89 29.22
N VAL A 309 -0.83 -0.84 28.76
CA VAL A 309 -1.19 -0.96 27.34
C VAL A 309 -2.00 0.25 26.94
N LEU A 310 -1.68 0.85 25.79
CA LEU A 310 -2.41 1.94 25.19
C LEU A 310 -2.91 1.50 23.82
N ASN A 311 -4.22 1.50 23.64
CA ASN A 311 -4.85 1.24 22.36
C ASN A 311 -5.27 2.56 21.69
N LEU A 312 -4.79 2.78 20.47
CA LEU A 312 -5.15 3.89 19.61
C LEU A 312 -5.80 3.36 18.32
N SER A 313 -7.12 3.18 18.34
CA SER A 313 -7.88 2.67 17.19
C SER A 313 -8.25 3.76 16.19
N ILE A 314 -7.28 4.61 15.88
CA ILE A 314 -7.46 5.87 15.16
C ILE A 314 -6.29 6.01 14.18
N GLY A 315 -6.56 6.37 12.93
CA GLY A 315 -5.53 6.86 12.02
C GLY A 315 -5.26 8.35 12.27
N GLY A 316 -4.03 8.82 12.13
CA GLY A 316 -3.68 10.21 12.43
C GLY A 316 -3.72 10.58 13.93
N PRO A 317 -3.07 11.70 14.33
CA PRO A 317 -2.47 12.75 13.52
C PRO A 317 -1.08 12.39 12.97
N ASP A 318 -0.97 12.66 11.67
CA ASP A 318 0.18 12.62 10.75
C ASP A 318 1.60 12.57 11.39
N PHE A 319 2.51 11.82 10.75
CA PHE A 319 3.94 11.83 11.10
C PHE A 319 4.57 13.24 11.03
N MET A 320 3.96 14.18 10.30
CA MET A 320 4.38 15.58 10.31
C MET A 320 3.92 16.38 11.53
N ASP A 321 3.03 15.83 12.36
CA ASP A 321 2.78 16.37 13.69
C ASP A 321 3.89 15.94 14.65
N GLN A 322 5.08 16.51 14.44
CA GLN A 322 6.27 16.27 15.25
C GLN A 322 6.03 16.28 16.78
N PRO A 323 5.25 17.20 17.39
CA PRO A 323 4.97 17.12 18.82
C PRO A 323 4.23 15.84 19.21
N PHE A 324 3.32 15.32 18.36
CA PHE A 324 2.63 14.05 18.57
C PHE A 324 3.58 12.86 18.44
N ILE A 325 4.40 12.79 17.40
CA ILE A 325 5.36 11.68 17.18
C ILE A 325 6.41 11.61 18.29
N ASP A 326 6.99 12.76 18.66
CA ASP A 326 7.90 12.84 19.79
C ASP A 326 7.25 12.27 21.07
N LYS A 327 5.95 12.54 21.26
CA LYS A 327 5.22 12.09 22.44
C LYS A 327 4.92 10.60 22.36
N VAL A 328 4.67 10.03 21.18
CA VAL A 328 4.56 8.59 20.96
C VAL A 328 5.87 7.88 21.34
N TRP A 329 7.02 8.43 20.93
CA TRP A 329 8.32 7.91 21.34
C TRP A 329 8.52 8.01 22.86
N GLU A 330 8.12 9.12 23.47
CA GLU A 330 8.20 9.29 24.93
C GLU A 330 7.25 8.36 25.71
N VAL A 331 6.08 8.02 25.16
CA VAL A 331 5.14 7.08 25.77
C VAL A 331 5.75 5.67 25.79
N THR A 332 6.27 5.22 24.66
CA THR A 332 6.92 3.89 24.54
C THR A 332 8.22 3.83 25.35
N ALA A 333 9.01 4.90 25.36
CA ALA A 333 10.16 5.12 26.26
C ALA A 333 9.85 4.84 27.74
N ASN A 334 8.65 5.25 28.20
CA ASN A 334 8.19 5.04 29.58
C ASN A 334 7.63 3.63 29.83
N GLY A 335 7.85 2.69 28.92
CA GLY A 335 7.45 1.28 29.05
C GLY A 335 5.99 0.99 28.68
N ILE A 336 5.29 1.96 28.08
CA ILE A 336 3.89 1.79 27.67
C ILE A 336 3.84 1.08 26.33
N ILE A 337 3.13 -0.05 26.26
CA ILE A 337 2.96 -0.82 25.02
C ILE A 337 1.85 -0.17 24.19
N MET A 338 2.22 0.39 23.04
CA MET A 338 1.27 1.07 22.15
C MET A 338 0.84 0.16 20.99
N VAL A 339 -0.48 -0.01 20.85
CA VAL A 339 -1.12 -0.78 19.78
C VAL A 339 -1.99 0.16 18.96
N SER A 340 -1.80 0.16 17.64
CA SER A 340 -2.51 1.06 16.72
C SER A 340 -3.02 0.33 15.47
N ALA A 341 -4.13 0.82 14.93
CA ALA A 341 -4.72 0.33 13.69
C ALA A 341 -3.91 0.80 12.48
N ILE A 342 -3.65 -0.09 11.50
CA ILE A 342 -2.79 0.25 10.36
C ILE A 342 -3.44 1.18 9.32
N GLY A 343 -4.78 1.23 9.26
CA GLY A 343 -5.53 2.02 8.28
C GLY A 343 -6.59 1.20 7.52
N ASN A 344 -7.54 1.89 6.90
CA ASN A 344 -8.68 1.29 6.19
C ASN A 344 -8.68 1.64 4.69
N ASP A 345 -7.53 2.01 4.14
CA ASP A 345 -7.38 2.59 2.81
C ASP A 345 -6.86 1.56 1.78
N GLY A 346 -6.90 0.27 2.14
CA GLY A 346 -6.62 -0.84 1.23
C GLY A 346 -7.67 -0.96 0.11
N PRO A 347 -7.40 -1.76 -0.94
CA PRO A 347 -6.32 -2.73 -1.08
C PRO A 347 -5.04 -2.20 -1.74
N LEU A 348 -4.92 -0.88 -1.95
CA LEU A 348 -3.71 -0.28 -2.51
C LEU A 348 -2.53 -0.39 -1.53
N TYR A 349 -1.32 -0.48 -2.09
CA TYR A 349 -0.05 -0.49 -1.34
C TYR A 349 0.39 0.95 -1.05
N GLY A 350 1.18 1.15 0.01
CA GLY A 350 1.59 2.50 0.43
C GLY A 350 0.52 3.27 1.21
N THR A 351 -0.50 2.60 1.75
CA THR A 351 -1.70 3.23 2.34
C THR A 351 -1.71 3.23 3.88
N LEU A 352 -0.53 3.13 4.49
CA LEU A 352 -0.37 3.00 5.94
C LEU A 352 -0.63 4.33 6.67
N ASN A 353 -1.26 4.26 7.84
CA ASN A 353 -1.54 5.43 8.67
C ASN A 353 -0.62 5.53 9.89
N ASN A 354 -0.28 6.76 10.26
CA ASN A 354 0.43 7.09 11.50
C ASN A 354 -0.51 7.00 12.72
N PRO A 355 -0.05 6.58 13.92
CA PRO A 355 1.31 6.17 14.31
C PRO A 355 1.59 4.67 14.14
N ALA A 356 0.72 3.92 13.45
CA ALA A 356 0.92 2.48 13.27
C ALA A 356 2.14 2.14 12.38
N ASP A 357 2.62 3.09 11.59
CA ASP A 357 3.84 3.02 10.76
C ASP A 357 5.16 3.19 11.55
N GLN A 358 5.10 3.63 12.82
CA GLN A 358 6.28 3.84 13.67
C GLN A 358 6.93 2.51 14.09
N MET A 359 8.24 2.51 14.30
CA MET A 359 9.00 1.30 14.66
C MET A 359 8.55 0.70 15.99
N ASP A 360 8.21 1.52 16.98
CA ASP A 360 7.92 1.07 18.36
C ASP A 360 6.44 0.81 18.63
N VAL A 361 5.59 1.22 17.69
CA VAL A 361 4.16 0.95 17.74
C VAL A 361 3.88 -0.40 17.11
N ILE A 362 2.99 -1.17 17.72
CA ILE A 362 2.46 -2.42 17.15
C ILE A 362 1.33 -2.04 16.19
N GLY A 363 1.63 -2.05 14.89
CA GLY A 363 0.70 -1.72 13.81
C GLY A 363 -0.07 -2.95 13.34
N VAL A 364 -1.40 -2.93 13.47
CA VAL A 364 -2.26 -4.10 13.30
C VAL A 364 -3.12 -3.99 12.04
N GLY A 365 -2.96 -4.95 11.12
CA GLY A 365 -3.83 -5.13 9.95
C GLY A 365 -5.02 -6.05 10.20
N GLY A 366 -5.99 -6.04 9.28
CA GLY A 366 -7.26 -6.75 9.41
C GLY A 366 -7.40 -7.93 8.45
N ILE A 367 -7.91 -9.06 8.96
CA ILE A 367 -8.32 -10.23 8.17
C ILE A 367 -9.81 -10.54 8.35
N ASN A 368 -10.37 -11.31 7.43
CA ASN A 368 -11.72 -11.87 7.54
C ASN A 368 -11.73 -13.23 8.26
N TRP A 369 -12.92 -13.80 8.48
CA TRP A 369 -13.08 -15.09 9.15
C TRP A 369 -12.57 -16.31 8.36
N ASP A 370 -12.21 -16.11 7.09
CA ASP A 370 -11.62 -17.12 6.20
C ASP A 370 -10.08 -17.02 6.15
N ASP A 371 -9.47 -16.24 7.06
CA ASP A 371 -8.02 -15.99 7.13
C ASP A 371 -7.44 -15.34 5.87
N GLN A 372 -8.24 -14.54 5.17
CA GLN A 372 -7.80 -13.69 4.06
C GLN A 372 -7.66 -12.24 4.51
N ILE A 373 -6.69 -11.51 3.94
CA ILE A 373 -6.53 -10.07 4.17
C ILE A 373 -7.85 -9.36 3.83
N ALA A 374 -8.36 -8.59 4.77
CA ALA A 374 -9.57 -7.82 4.56
C ALA A 374 -9.29 -6.74 3.51
N ARG A 375 -10.22 -6.55 2.56
CA ARG A 375 -10.01 -5.62 1.44
C ARG A 375 -9.70 -4.19 1.89
N PHE A 376 -10.32 -3.72 2.98
CA PHE A 376 -10.06 -2.40 3.55
C PHE A 376 -8.69 -2.30 4.24
N SER A 377 -8.04 -3.40 4.63
CA SER A 377 -6.81 -3.32 5.41
C SER A 377 -5.71 -2.64 4.59
N SER A 378 -5.19 -1.52 5.10
CA SER A 378 -4.05 -0.83 4.49
C SER A 378 -2.82 -1.76 4.40
N ARG A 379 -1.98 -1.50 3.40
CA ARG A 379 -0.83 -2.34 3.04
C ARG A 379 0.42 -1.48 2.92
N GLY A 380 1.55 -2.05 3.32
CA GLY A 380 2.84 -1.38 3.20
C GLY A 380 3.32 -1.27 1.76
N MET A 381 4.55 -0.85 1.53
CA MET A 381 5.54 -0.42 2.52
C MET A 381 5.26 0.99 3.09
N THR A 382 6.03 1.43 4.08
CA THR A 382 5.94 2.82 4.55
C THR A 382 6.42 3.79 3.47
N THR A 383 5.70 4.90 3.28
CA THR A 383 5.94 5.86 2.19
C THR A 383 7.06 6.87 2.50
N TRP A 384 7.38 7.06 3.79
CA TRP A 384 8.40 8.04 4.21
C TRP A 384 9.78 7.76 3.61
N GLU A 385 10.17 6.48 3.49
CA GLU A 385 11.49 6.07 3.01
C GLU A 385 11.54 5.88 1.49
N LEU A 386 10.40 5.89 0.77
CA LEU A 386 10.33 5.65 -0.69
C LEU A 386 11.20 6.60 -1.54
N PRO A 387 11.33 7.91 -1.23
CA PRO A 387 12.23 8.78 -1.98
C PRO A 387 13.71 8.36 -1.92
N HIS A 388 14.08 7.47 -0.99
CA HIS A 388 15.42 6.91 -0.84
C HIS A 388 15.52 5.47 -1.39
N GLY A 389 14.45 4.97 -2.02
CA GLY A 389 14.42 3.71 -2.76
C GLY A 389 13.39 2.71 -2.24
N TYR A 390 13.29 2.47 -0.93
CA TYR A 390 12.36 1.45 -0.40
C TYR A 390 11.87 1.80 1.02
N GLY A 391 10.60 1.48 1.29
CA GLY A 391 9.93 1.58 2.58
C GLY A 391 10.31 0.51 3.59
N ARG A 392 9.91 0.70 4.86
CA ARG A 392 9.96 -0.32 5.91
C ARG A 392 8.76 -1.26 5.84
N ILE A 393 8.92 -2.46 6.39
CA ILE A 393 7.88 -3.48 6.45
C ILE A 393 6.86 -3.15 7.53
N LYS A 394 5.61 -2.97 7.11
CA LYS A 394 4.39 -2.81 7.91
C LYS A 394 3.20 -3.38 7.11
N PRO A 395 2.12 -3.88 7.75
CA PRO A 395 1.87 -3.95 9.19
C PRO A 395 2.85 -4.88 9.93
N ASP A 396 2.84 -4.82 11.27
CA ASP A 396 3.63 -5.74 12.10
C ASP A 396 3.01 -7.14 12.09
N LEU A 397 1.68 -7.22 12.23
CA LEU A 397 0.91 -8.46 12.19
C LEU A 397 -0.54 -8.20 11.80
N VAL A 398 -1.30 -9.27 11.58
CA VAL A 398 -2.74 -9.20 11.26
C VAL A 398 -3.61 -9.98 12.24
N ILE A 399 -4.86 -9.56 12.40
CA ILE A 399 -5.87 -10.32 13.15
C ILE A 399 -7.28 -10.02 12.63
N TYR A 400 -8.28 -10.75 13.12
CA TYR A 400 -9.67 -10.58 12.66
C TYR A 400 -10.15 -9.14 12.84
N GLY A 401 -10.53 -8.54 11.73
CA GLY A 401 -11.04 -7.18 11.64
C GLY A 401 -12.38 -7.08 10.93
N SER A 402 -12.88 -8.15 10.33
CA SER A 402 -14.17 -8.17 9.63
C SER A 402 -15.27 -8.80 10.49
N GLY A 403 -16.37 -8.06 10.71
CA GLY A 403 -17.56 -8.55 11.38
C GLY A 403 -17.36 -9.00 12.84
N VAL A 404 -16.41 -8.40 13.56
CA VAL A 404 -16.13 -8.75 14.96
C VAL A 404 -17.24 -8.22 15.86
N ARG A 405 -17.72 -9.06 16.78
CA ARG A 405 -18.73 -8.68 17.78
C ARG A 405 -18.09 -7.99 18.98
N GLY A 406 -18.64 -6.85 19.38
CA GLY A 406 -18.24 -6.06 20.55
C GLY A 406 -19.43 -5.35 21.17
N SER A 407 -19.20 -4.60 22.25
CA SER A 407 -20.27 -3.87 22.97
C SER A 407 -20.94 -2.82 22.07
N ALA A 408 -22.27 -2.75 22.12
CA ALA A 408 -23.03 -1.66 21.53
C ALA A 408 -23.00 -0.42 22.43
N LEU A 409 -23.51 0.73 21.96
CA LEU A 409 -23.44 1.97 22.73
C LEU A 409 -24.28 1.94 24.02
N GLN A 410 -25.51 1.42 23.95
CA GLN A 410 -26.42 1.39 25.10
C GLN A 410 -26.33 0.06 25.87
N ASN A 411 -26.76 -1.03 25.23
CA ASN A 411 -26.78 -2.39 25.78
C ASN A 411 -26.59 -3.41 24.65
N GLY A 412 -26.11 -4.60 25.01
CA GLY A 412 -25.95 -5.70 24.07
C GLY A 412 -24.70 -5.57 23.19
N CYS A 413 -24.69 -6.31 22.08
CA CYS A 413 -23.52 -6.43 21.22
C CYS A 413 -23.85 -6.01 19.78
N ARG A 414 -22.87 -5.44 19.08
CA ARG A 414 -22.91 -5.10 17.64
C ARG A 414 -21.71 -5.68 16.92
N SER A 415 -21.79 -5.80 15.59
CA SER A 415 -20.68 -6.26 14.75
C SER A 415 -20.13 -5.13 13.89
N LEU A 416 -18.82 -4.88 13.96
CA LEU A 416 -18.13 -3.87 13.15
C LEU A 416 -16.99 -4.49 12.34
N SER A 417 -16.62 -3.82 11.24
CA SER A 417 -15.45 -4.13 10.43
C SER A 417 -14.51 -2.94 10.31
N GLY A 418 -13.21 -3.18 10.43
CA GLY A 418 -12.14 -2.18 10.28
C GLY A 418 -10.85 -2.59 10.97
N THR A 419 -9.72 -1.97 10.65
CA THR A 419 -8.47 -2.16 11.40
C THR A 419 -8.55 -1.52 12.79
N SER A 420 -9.41 -0.50 12.96
CA SER A 420 -9.82 0.02 14.28
C SER A 420 -10.52 -1.02 15.16
N VAL A 421 -10.98 -2.14 14.57
CA VAL A 421 -11.52 -3.30 15.28
C VAL A 421 -10.44 -4.37 15.53
N SER A 422 -9.42 -4.45 14.68
CA SER A 422 -8.29 -5.38 14.82
C SER A 422 -7.32 -4.95 15.93
N SER A 423 -7.03 -3.65 16.02
CA SER A 423 -6.19 -3.06 17.08
C SER A 423 -6.62 -3.45 18.51
N PRO A 424 -7.89 -3.29 18.93
CA PRO A 424 -8.30 -3.66 20.29
C PRO A 424 -8.29 -5.17 20.55
N VAL A 425 -8.36 -6.01 19.52
CA VAL A 425 -8.16 -7.46 19.67
C VAL A 425 -6.74 -7.74 20.15
N VAL A 426 -5.74 -7.12 19.51
CA VAL A 426 -4.33 -7.25 19.91
C VAL A 426 -4.09 -6.58 21.26
N ALA A 427 -4.64 -5.38 21.51
CA ALA A 427 -4.48 -4.72 22.80
C ALA A 427 -5.09 -5.54 23.96
N GLY A 428 -6.25 -6.16 23.75
CA GLY A 428 -6.87 -7.07 24.70
C GLY A 428 -6.04 -8.34 24.92
N ALA A 429 -5.52 -8.95 23.85
CA ALA A 429 -4.60 -10.08 23.93
C ALA A 429 -3.31 -9.73 24.71
N VAL A 430 -2.71 -8.57 24.44
CA VAL A 430 -1.54 -8.08 25.16
C VAL A 430 -1.85 -7.84 26.64
N ALA A 431 -3.00 -7.25 26.98
CA ALA A 431 -3.40 -7.06 28.37
C ALA A 431 -3.60 -8.40 29.10
N LEU A 432 -4.19 -9.38 28.42
CA LEU A 432 -4.34 -10.73 28.93
C LEU A 432 -2.97 -11.37 29.19
N LEU A 433 -2.06 -11.35 28.22
CA LEU A 433 -0.70 -11.90 28.33
C LEU A 433 0.12 -11.22 29.43
N ALA A 434 0.07 -9.89 29.50
CA ALA A 434 0.79 -9.11 30.51
C ALA A 434 0.35 -9.48 31.94
N SER A 435 -0.94 -9.80 32.15
CA SER A 435 -1.45 -10.17 33.48
C SER A 435 -0.86 -11.47 34.03
N ALA A 436 -0.31 -12.33 33.17
CA ALA A 436 0.36 -13.55 33.61
C ALA A 436 1.73 -13.30 34.27
N PHE A 437 2.29 -12.11 34.11
CA PHE A 437 3.63 -11.75 34.59
C PHE A 437 3.60 -10.61 35.61
N VAL A 438 2.48 -10.47 36.33
CA VAL A 438 2.37 -9.61 37.52
C VAL A 438 2.84 -10.40 38.74
N GLU A 439 3.75 -9.82 39.55
CA GLU A 439 4.30 -10.49 40.74
C GLU A 439 3.23 -10.72 41.82
N THR A 440 3.31 -11.85 42.53
CA THR A 440 2.28 -12.27 43.49
C THR A 440 2.22 -11.44 44.79
N ASN A 441 3.25 -10.65 45.10
CA ASN A 441 3.39 -9.93 46.38
C ASN A 441 3.18 -8.40 46.28
N GLY A 442 2.78 -7.91 45.11
CA GLY A 442 2.41 -6.52 44.87
C GLY A 442 2.16 -6.34 43.39
N SER A 443 1.22 -5.47 42.98
CA SER A 443 0.83 -5.19 41.58
C SER A 443 1.97 -4.57 40.74
N ARG A 444 3.16 -5.17 40.77
CA ARG A 444 4.36 -4.79 40.03
C ARG A 444 4.49 -5.79 38.89
N ILE A 445 4.44 -5.25 37.68
CA ILE A 445 4.67 -6.00 36.46
C ILE A 445 6.14 -6.40 36.40
N ASN A 446 6.43 -7.62 35.94
CA ASN A 446 7.79 -8.01 35.62
C ASN A 446 8.28 -7.19 34.41
N ASN A 447 8.98 -6.09 34.72
CA ASN A 447 9.50 -5.13 33.73
C ASN A 447 10.61 -5.71 32.84
N GLU A 448 11.08 -6.93 33.08
CA GLU A 448 11.98 -7.61 32.15
C GLU A 448 11.20 -8.37 31.07
N LYS A 449 9.99 -8.85 31.39
CA LYS A 449 9.16 -9.66 30.48
C LYS A 449 8.08 -8.86 29.77
N VAL A 450 7.61 -7.76 30.35
CA VAL A 450 6.55 -6.92 29.79
C VAL A 450 7.10 -5.53 29.52
N THR A 451 7.66 -5.35 28.32
CA THR A 451 8.11 -4.07 27.76
C THR A 451 7.56 -3.91 26.34
N PRO A 452 7.60 -2.70 25.75
CA PRO A 452 7.24 -2.50 24.35
C PRO A 452 8.02 -3.44 23.42
N ALA A 453 9.33 -3.59 23.63
CA ALA A 453 10.15 -4.53 22.88
C ALA A 453 9.71 -5.97 23.10
N SER A 454 9.74 -6.49 24.34
CA SER A 454 9.53 -7.93 24.59
C SER A 454 8.18 -8.43 24.08
N ILE A 455 7.11 -7.63 24.24
CA ILE A 455 5.79 -7.95 23.72
C ILE A 455 5.78 -7.92 22.20
N LYS A 456 6.37 -6.90 21.57
CA LYS A 456 6.46 -6.84 20.10
C LYS A 456 7.24 -8.04 19.56
N GLN A 457 8.39 -8.37 20.16
CA GLN A 457 9.19 -9.54 19.78
C GLN A 457 8.41 -10.84 19.91
N ALA A 458 7.69 -11.03 21.02
CA ALA A 458 6.88 -12.22 21.26
C ALA A 458 5.75 -12.36 20.23
N LEU A 459 5.03 -11.27 19.94
CA LEU A 459 3.94 -11.26 18.96
C LEU A 459 4.46 -11.59 17.56
N LEU A 460 5.56 -10.95 17.12
CA LEU A 460 6.13 -11.16 15.80
C LEU A 460 6.72 -12.56 15.63
N SER A 461 7.47 -13.05 16.63
CA SER A 461 8.15 -14.35 16.56
C SER A 461 7.19 -15.54 16.63
N SER A 462 6.01 -15.34 17.25
CA SER A 462 5.01 -16.40 17.41
C SER A 462 3.90 -16.39 16.36
N ALA A 463 3.78 -15.32 15.57
CA ALA A 463 2.74 -15.16 14.57
C ALA A 463 2.74 -16.29 13.52
N ARG A 464 1.54 -16.67 13.09
CA ARG A 464 1.32 -17.69 12.08
C ARG A 464 1.09 -17.05 10.71
N ARG A 465 2.01 -17.26 9.79
CA ARG A 465 1.87 -16.82 8.40
C ARG A 465 0.63 -17.39 7.72
N LEU A 466 -0.01 -16.51 6.96
CA LEU A 466 -1.08 -16.81 6.03
C LEU A 466 -0.49 -17.26 4.69
N PRO A 467 -1.04 -18.33 4.08
CA PRO A 467 -0.53 -18.84 2.81
C PRO A 467 -0.84 -17.87 1.66
N GLY A 468 0.13 -17.65 0.76
CA GLY A 468 -0.08 -16.86 -0.45
C GLY A 468 -0.23 -15.34 -0.25
N VAL A 469 0.21 -14.79 0.89
CA VAL A 469 0.10 -13.36 1.21
C VAL A 469 1.50 -12.76 1.42
N GLY A 470 1.78 -11.59 0.84
CA GLY A 470 3.07 -10.92 0.96
C GLY A 470 3.31 -10.29 2.33
N ILE A 471 4.59 -10.12 2.71
CA ILE A 471 5.01 -9.56 4.01
C ILE A 471 4.48 -8.13 4.23
N PHE A 472 4.36 -7.32 3.18
CA PHE A 472 3.78 -5.97 3.24
C PHE A 472 2.25 -5.94 3.41
N GLU A 473 1.57 -7.10 3.36
CA GLU A 473 0.13 -7.21 3.62
C GLU A 473 -0.14 -7.83 5.00
N GLN A 474 0.59 -8.88 5.37
CA GLN A 474 0.32 -9.64 6.61
C GLN A 474 1.30 -9.36 7.76
N GLY A 475 2.41 -8.68 7.50
CA GLY A 475 3.51 -8.60 8.45
C GLY A 475 4.07 -9.98 8.80
N ALA A 476 4.29 -10.24 10.09
CA ALA A 476 4.72 -11.55 10.59
C ALA A 476 3.64 -12.63 10.46
N GLY A 477 2.39 -12.24 10.19
CA GLY A 477 1.25 -13.13 10.03
C GLY A 477 0.17 -12.90 11.09
N LYS A 478 -0.70 -13.89 11.25
CA LYS A 478 -1.82 -13.88 12.18
C LYS A 478 -1.36 -14.12 13.62
N LEU A 479 -1.85 -13.32 14.56
CA LEU A 479 -1.60 -13.52 16.01
C LEU A 479 -1.95 -14.94 16.48
N ASP A 480 -1.03 -15.57 17.22
CA ASP A 480 -1.21 -16.85 17.91
C ASP A 480 -0.98 -16.66 19.42
N LEU A 481 -2.08 -16.51 20.16
CA LEU A 481 -2.09 -16.10 21.57
C LEU A 481 -1.28 -17.05 22.47
N LEU A 482 -1.45 -18.37 22.31
CA LEU A 482 -0.79 -19.35 23.17
C LEU A 482 0.69 -19.47 22.87
N ARG A 483 1.09 -19.39 21.60
CA ARG A 483 2.53 -19.37 21.26
C ARG A 483 3.19 -18.11 21.79
N THR A 484 2.51 -16.95 21.74
CA THR A 484 3.02 -15.72 22.35
C THR A 484 3.20 -15.90 23.86
N PHE A 485 2.21 -16.51 24.55
CA PHE A 485 2.30 -16.80 25.98
C PHE A 485 3.51 -17.68 26.33
N ASN A 486 3.69 -18.78 25.61
CA ASN A 486 4.82 -19.70 25.82
C ASN A 486 6.16 -19.02 25.57
N PHE A 487 6.26 -18.20 24.52
CA PHE A 487 7.46 -17.42 24.24
C PHE A 487 7.81 -16.47 25.40
N LEU A 488 6.83 -15.74 25.94
CA LEU A 488 7.03 -14.84 27.09
C LEU A 488 7.39 -15.59 28.37
N GLN A 489 6.92 -16.84 28.53
CA GLN A 489 7.28 -17.66 29.68
C GLN A 489 8.78 -17.97 29.72
N SER A 490 9.37 -18.31 28.58
CA SER A 490 10.82 -18.56 28.42
C SER A 490 11.65 -17.32 28.08
N TYR A 491 11.03 -16.15 27.96
CA TYR A 491 11.70 -14.94 27.48
C TYR A 491 12.80 -14.47 28.43
N THR A 492 13.94 -14.14 27.82
CA THR A 492 15.03 -13.38 28.42
C THR A 492 15.33 -12.16 27.55
N PRO A 493 15.73 -11.01 28.13
CA PRO A 493 16.09 -9.82 27.37
C PRO A 493 17.07 -10.13 26.21
N VAL A 494 16.63 -9.90 24.98
CA VAL A 494 17.37 -10.26 23.76
C VAL A 494 17.07 -9.28 22.63
N VAL A 495 17.98 -9.14 21.68
CA VAL A 495 17.71 -8.41 20.43
C VAL A 495 17.14 -9.36 19.38
N THR A 496 16.12 -8.90 18.66
CA THR A 496 15.57 -9.61 17.50
C THR A 496 15.47 -8.66 16.32
N LEU A 497 15.33 -9.25 15.13
CA LEU A 497 15.24 -8.54 13.87
C LEU A 497 13.91 -8.86 13.20
N TYR A 498 13.31 -7.86 12.57
CA TYR A 498 12.12 -8.03 11.77
C TYR A 498 12.31 -7.39 10.39
N PRO A 499 12.27 -8.19 9.30
CA PRO A 499 12.10 -9.63 9.25
C PRO A 499 13.28 -10.37 9.87
N SER A 500 13.05 -11.60 10.35
CA SER A 500 14.08 -12.40 11.04
C SER A 500 15.08 -13.07 10.09
N TYR A 501 14.84 -13.00 8.77
CA TYR A 501 15.72 -13.45 7.70
C TYR A 501 15.34 -12.72 6.41
N ILE A 502 16.22 -12.78 5.41
CA ILE A 502 16.00 -12.27 4.06
C ILE A 502 16.22 -13.42 3.08
N ASP A 503 15.14 -13.90 2.46
CA ASP A 503 15.20 -14.93 1.42
C ASP A 503 14.56 -14.40 0.14
N LEU A 504 15.40 -13.96 -0.79
CA LEU A 504 14.96 -13.44 -2.09
C LEU A 504 14.48 -14.55 -3.04
N THR A 505 14.37 -15.80 -2.57
CA THR A 505 13.81 -16.92 -3.33
C THR A 505 12.37 -17.28 -2.89
N GLU A 506 11.90 -16.73 -1.76
CA GLU A 506 10.57 -17.02 -1.20
C GLU A 506 9.48 -16.11 -1.81
N CYS A 507 8.97 -16.46 -2.99
CA CYS A 507 8.15 -15.52 -3.75
C CYS A 507 6.81 -15.09 -3.12
N GLN A 508 6.19 -15.96 -2.34
CA GLN A 508 4.87 -15.64 -1.77
C GLN A 508 4.97 -14.66 -0.61
N TYR A 509 6.04 -14.73 0.18
CA TYR A 509 6.18 -13.95 1.40
C TYR A 509 7.08 -12.72 1.20
N MET A 510 8.22 -12.86 0.54
CA MET A 510 9.22 -11.79 0.36
C MET A 510 8.98 -10.89 -0.86
N TRP A 511 7.74 -10.81 -1.35
CA TRP A 511 7.39 -9.86 -2.40
C TRP A 511 7.66 -8.41 -1.94
N PRO A 512 8.26 -7.54 -2.77
CA PRO A 512 8.64 -7.73 -4.18
C PRO A 512 10.06 -8.28 -4.40
N TYR A 513 10.88 -8.41 -3.37
CA TYR A 513 12.31 -8.72 -3.52
C TYR A 513 12.60 -10.05 -4.22
N CYS A 514 11.65 -10.97 -4.15
CA CYS A 514 11.73 -12.29 -4.74
C CYS A 514 11.43 -12.38 -6.24
N THR A 515 10.77 -11.37 -6.82
CA THR A 515 10.29 -11.45 -8.21
C THR A 515 11.41 -11.25 -9.24
N GLN A 516 12.60 -10.84 -8.79
CA GLN A 516 13.77 -10.61 -9.61
C GLN A 516 15.02 -11.15 -8.92
N ALA A 517 15.83 -11.90 -9.68
CA ALA A 517 17.17 -12.29 -9.25
C ALA A 517 18.14 -11.11 -9.38
N ILE A 518 19.16 -11.08 -8.53
CA ILE A 518 20.22 -10.06 -8.56
C ILE A 518 21.32 -10.45 -9.56
N TYR A 519 22.06 -9.47 -10.06
CA TYR A 519 23.12 -9.67 -11.05
C TYR A 519 24.14 -8.52 -11.01
N HIS A 520 25.31 -8.72 -11.62
CA HIS A 520 26.36 -7.71 -11.66
C HIS A 520 25.91 -6.47 -12.45
N THR A 521 26.33 -5.27 -12.05
CA THR A 521 25.92 -3.96 -12.60
C THR A 521 24.47 -3.53 -12.34
N GLY A 522 23.65 -4.34 -11.68
CA GLY A 522 22.32 -3.92 -11.22
C GLY A 522 22.41 -2.95 -10.02
N MET A 523 21.41 -2.07 -9.89
CA MET A 523 21.19 -1.24 -8.72
C MET A 523 21.04 -2.12 -7.48
N PRO A 524 21.54 -1.66 -6.31
CA PRO A 524 21.44 -2.43 -5.09
C PRO A 524 19.99 -2.75 -4.72
N THR A 525 19.73 -4.00 -4.36
CA THR A 525 18.44 -4.38 -3.75
C THR A 525 18.48 -4.00 -2.28
N ILE A 526 17.62 -3.06 -1.86
CA ILE A 526 17.60 -2.53 -0.50
C ILE A 526 16.48 -3.19 0.31
N VAL A 527 16.83 -3.80 1.43
CA VAL A 527 15.87 -4.35 2.41
C VAL A 527 16.04 -3.63 3.74
N ASN A 528 14.96 -3.01 4.22
CA ASN A 528 14.93 -2.34 5.51
C ASN A 528 14.47 -3.30 6.61
N VAL A 529 15.30 -3.48 7.63
CA VAL A 529 15.09 -4.33 8.79
C VAL A 529 14.90 -3.47 10.03
N THR A 530 13.87 -3.77 10.82
CA THR A 530 13.67 -3.17 12.14
C THR A 530 14.43 -3.98 13.18
N ILE A 531 15.33 -3.32 13.91
CA ILE A 531 16.00 -3.89 15.07
C ILE A 531 15.11 -3.64 16.28
N ILE A 532 14.74 -4.71 17.01
CA ILE A 532 13.94 -4.59 18.23
C ILE A 532 14.84 -4.94 19.42
N ASN A 533 15.16 -3.95 20.23
CA ASN A 533 16.04 -4.03 21.38
C ASN A 533 15.29 -4.42 22.66
N GLY A 534 15.33 -5.71 23.01
CA GLY A 534 14.75 -6.21 24.27
C GLY A 534 15.65 -6.01 25.50
N LEU A 535 16.88 -5.51 25.33
CA LEU A 535 17.86 -5.36 26.43
C LEU A 535 17.58 -4.14 27.31
N GLY A 536 17.08 -3.07 26.69
CA GLY A 536 16.85 -1.79 27.33
C GLY A 536 16.18 -0.76 26.42
N VAL A 537 15.81 0.34 27.06
CA VAL A 537 15.13 1.51 26.48
C VAL A 537 15.96 2.13 25.36
N ALA A 538 17.27 2.29 25.58
CA ALA A 538 18.24 2.72 24.57
C ALA A 538 19.32 1.66 24.37
N GLY A 539 19.91 1.60 23.18
CA GLY A 539 21.04 0.72 22.89
C GLY A 539 21.93 1.26 21.76
N ASN A 540 23.13 0.71 21.65
CA ASN A 540 24.11 1.07 20.63
C ASN A 540 24.54 -0.16 19.84
N VAL A 541 24.82 0.04 18.54
CA VAL A 541 25.42 -0.99 17.69
C VAL A 541 26.92 -1.06 17.99
N VAL A 542 27.38 -2.20 18.52
CA VAL A 542 28.81 -2.40 18.86
C VAL A 542 29.58 -3.07 17.73
N ASN A 543 28.97 -4.08 17.11
CA ASN A 543 29.59 -4.83 16.03
C ASN A 543 28.57 -5.22 14.99
N LEU A 544 28.95 -5.11 13.71
CA LEU A 544 28.13 -5.49 12.58
C LEU A 544 29.03 -6.11 11.51
N THR A 545 28.86 -7.40 11.24
CA THR A 545 29.76 -8.16 10.37
C THR A 545 29.00 -8.98 9.33
N TRP A 546 29.53 -9.01 8.12
CA TRP A 546 29.02 -9.85 7.02
C TRP A 546 29.79 -11.17 6.97
N HIS A 547 29.05 -12.29 7.03
CA HIS A 547 29.59 -13.64 7.00
C HIS A 547 29.06 -14.42 5.78
N PRO A 548 29.77 -14.39 4.64
CA PRO A 548 29.44 -15.23 3.51
C PRO A 548 29.76 -16.70 3.80
N TYR A 549 28.86 -17.62 3.45
CA TYR A 549 29.12 -19.06 3.55
C TYR A 549 29.91 -19.53 2.33
N ALA A 550 31.15 -19.98 2.55
CA ALA A 550 32.03 -20.47 1.49
C ALA A 550 31.71 -21.93 1.11
N GLY A 551 32.17 -22.38 -0.06
CA GLY A 551 31.97 -23.75 -0.55
C GLY A 551 30.55 -23.96 -1.06
N ASN A 552 29.72 -24.75 -0.35
CA ASN A 552 28.35 -25.05 -0.82
C ASN A 552 27.39 -23.87 -0.73
N GLY A 553 27.71 -22.83 0.06
CA GLY A 553 26.88 -21.65 0.26
C GLY A 553 27.05 -20.55 -0.80
N ASN A 554 28.14 -20.58 -1.59
CA ASN A 554 28.42 -19.61 -2.66
C ASN A 554 28.34 -18.13 -2.22
N GLY A 555 28.59 -17.82 -0.95
CA GLY A 555 28.43 -16.48 -0.38
C GLY A 555 29.41 -15.44 -0.95
N GLU A 556 30.50 -15.88 -1.57
CA GLU A 556 31.46 -15.03 -2.29
C GLU A 556 30.88 -14.37 -3.55
N HIS A 557 29.71 -14.81 -4.01
CA HIS A 557 29.04 -14.30 -5.19
C HIS A 557 28.06 -13.14 -4.89
N ILE A 558 28.04 -12.65 -3.65
CA ILE A 558 27.23 -11.49 -3.23
C ILE A 558 28.04 -10.53 -2.36
N ASP A 559 27.86 -9.24 -2.63
CA ASP A 559 28.38 -8.15 -1.82
C ASP A 559 27.25 -7.55 -0.99
N VAL A 560 27.54 -7.21 0.26
CA VAL A 560 26.57 -6.65 1.19
C VAL A 560 27.13 -5.34 1.76
N ALA A 561 26.37 -4.26 1.60
CA ALA A 561 26.60 -3.00 2.30
C ALA A 561 25.48 -2.77 3.32
N MET A 562 25.82 -2.13 4.43
CA MET A 562 24.92 -1.97 5.57
C MET A 562 24.98 -0.54 6.09
N THR A 563 23.82 0.06 6.32
CA THR A 563 23.66 1.32 7.05
C THR A 563 22.66 1.12 8.18
N TYR A 564 22.85 1.81 9.31
CA TYR A 564 22.06 1.56 10.51
C TYR A 564 21.94 2.81 11.39
N SER A 565 21.00 2.77 12.33
CA SER A 565 20.90 3.76 13.40
C SER A 565 21.99 3.55 14.46
N ASP A 566 22.85 4.54 14.68
CA ASP A 566 23.90 4.50 15.71
C ASP A 566 23.32 4.23 17.12
N VAL A 567 22.22 4.90 17.43
CA VAL A 567 21.48 4.78 18.69
C VAL A 567 20.09 4.24 18.41
N LEU A 568 19.73 3.15 19.07
CA LEU A 568 18.39 2.59 19.07
C LEU A 568 17.56 3.31 20.14
N TRP A 569 16.58 4.11 19.71
CA TRP A 569 15.72 4.89 20.61
C TRP A 569 14.35 5.21 19.99
N PRO A 570 13.20 4.87 20.63
CA PRO A 570 13.01 4.08 21.85
C PRO A 570 12.78 2.59 21.63
N TRP A 571 13.60 1.72 22.21
CA TRP A 571 13.51 0.26 22.08
C TRP A 571 13.74 -0.32 20.67
N SER A 572 13.67 0.48 19.61
CA SER A 572 13.95 0.00 18.25
C SER A 572 14.93 0.90 17.50
N GLY A 573 15.47 0.35 16.42
CA GLY A 573 16.32 1.04 15.45
C GLY A 573 16.11 0.45 14.07
N TRP A 574 16.86 0.94 13.09
CA TRP A 574 16.77 0.47 11.71
C TRP A 574 18.13 -0.02 11.21
N LEU A 575 18.09 -1.00 10.32
CA LEU A 575 19.22 -1.56 9.57
C LEU A 575 18.78 -1.68 8.11
N ALA A 576 19.42 -0.94 7.21
CA ALA A 576 19.21 -1.04 5.78
C ALA A 576 20.35 -1.87 5.16
N ILE A 577 19.99 -2.86 4.37
CA ILE A 577 20.92 -3.80 3.75
C ILE A 577 20.81 -3.64 2.25
N ALA A 578 21.93 -3.28 1.62
CA ALA A 578 22.05 -3.15 0.18
C ALA A 578 22.83 -4.36 -0.37
N ILE A 579 22.17 -5.14 -1.22
CA ILE A 579 22.71 -6.39 -1.78
C ILE A 579 23.08 -6.16 -3.25
N THR A 580 24.31 -6.48 -3.60
CA THR A 580 24.88 -6.36 -4.96
C THR A 580 25.67 -7.61 -5.34
N VAL A 581 26.12 -7.68 -6.59
CA VAL A 581 26.89 -8.82 -7.11
C VAL A 581 28.27 -8.33 -7.59
N PRO A 582 29.38 -8.94 -7.13
CA PRO A 582 30.73 -8.55 -7.52
C PRO A 582 30.99 -8.84 -8.99
N SER A 583 31.95 -8.13 -9.59
CA SER A 583 32.33 -8.30 -11.00
C SER A 583 32.87 -9.69 -11.33
N THR A 584 33.46 -10.39 -10.36
CA THR A 584 33.92 -11.78 -10.48
C THR A 584 32.78 -12.77 -10.74
N SER A 585 31.54 -12.37 -10.48
CA SER A 585 30.33 -13.19 -10.57
C SER A 585 29.40 -12.77 -11.70
N HIS A 586 29.90 -11.99 -12.66
CA HIS A 586 29.13 -11.48 -13.81
C HIS A 586 28.40 -12.57 -14.61
N ASP A 587 29.04 -13.71 -14.83
CA ASP A 587 28.50 -14.85 -15.61
C ASP A 587 28.01 -16.01 -14.72
N TRP A 588 27.99 -15.81 -13.40
CA TRP A 588 27.64 -16.87 -12.46
C TRP A 588 26.13 -17.00 -12.32
N GLN A 589 25.67 -18.24 -12.11
CA GLN A 589 24.27 -18.54 -11.85
C GLN A 589 24.15 -19.50 -10.67
N GLY A 590 23.36 -19.11 -9.67
CA GLY A 590 23.11 -19.98 -8.52
C GLY A 590 22.42 -19.26 -7.38
N ILE A 591 22.44 -19.90 -6.22
CA ILE A 591 21.94 -19.34 -4.96
C ILE A 591 23.16 -19.06 -4.08
N ALA A 592 23.29 -17.81 -3.66
CA ALA A 592 24.32 -17.34 -2.76
C ALA A 592 23.73 -17.10 -1.36
N GLN A 593 24.46 -17.52 -0.33
CA GLN A 593 23.99 -17.55 1.05
C GLN A 593 25.05 -16.98 1.99
N GLY A 594 24.58 -16.30 3.03
CA GLY A 594 25.41 -15.81 4.13
C GLY A 594 24.53 -15.34 5.27
N HIS A 595 25.15 -14.70 6.27
CA HIS A 595 24.40 -14.04 7.33
C HIS A 595 25.12 -12.79 7.81
N ILE A 596 24.36 -11.89 8.41
CA ILE A 596 24.89 -10.71 9.09
C ILE A 596 24.84 -10.98 10.59
N SER A 597 25.94 -10.77 11.30
CA SER A 597 25.95 -10.78 12.76
C SER A 597 25.86 -9.34 13.27
N LEU A 598 24.87 -9.06 14.12
CA LEU A 598 24.66 -7.77 14.74
C LEU A 598 24.77 -7.93 16.25
N THR A 599 25.62 -7.14 16.87
CA THR A 599 25.78 -7.10 18.33
C THR A 599 25.35 -5.74 18.86
N ILE A 600 24.33 -5.76 19.73
CA ILE A 600 23.82 -4.58 20.40
C ILE A 600 24.23 -4.62 21.86
N GLU A 601 24.61 -3.46 22.38
CA GLU A 601 24.83 -3.23 23.79
C GLU A 601 23.79 -2.24 24.33
N SER A 602 23.36 -2.43 25.58
CA SER A 602 22.45 -1.52 26.27
C SER A 602 22.81 -1.45 27.76
N ASP A 603 22.51 -0.31 28.37
CA ASP A 603 22.78 -0.10 29.79
C ASP A 603 21.96 -1.10 30.65
N GLY A 604 22.66 -1.85 31.50
CA GLY A 604 22.07 -2.80 32.44
C GLY A 604 22.34 -2.42 33.90
N ALA A 605 21.59 -3.02 34.83
CA ALA A 605 21.77 -2.81 36.26
C ALA A 605 23.15 -3.33 36.74
N GLY A 606 24.16 -2.47 36.71
CA GLY A 606 25.53 -2.71 37.18
C GLY A 606 26.53 -3.19 36.13
N LYS A 607 26.09 -3.75 34.99
CA LYS A 607 26.92 -4.09 33.83
C LYS A 607 26.12 -3.92 32.52
N PRO A 608 26.77 -3.53 31.41
CA PRO A 608 26.11 -3.48 30.10
C PRO A 608 25.59 -4.87 29.71
N ARG A 609 24.36 -4.91 29.19
CA ARG A 609 23.75 -6.11 28.61
C ARG A 609 24.11 -6.13 27.13
N GLN A 610 24.54 -7.28 26.63
CA GLN A 610 24.92 -7.45 25.24
C GLN A 610 24.16 -8.64 24.65
N SER A 611 23.70 -8.50 23.41
CA SER A 611 23.07 -9.58 22.65
C SER A 611 23.52 -9.52 21.21
N THR A 612 23.93 -10.68 20.70
CA THR A 612 24.27 -10.89 19.30
C THR A 612 23.15 -11.66 18.63
N VAL A 613 22.69 -11.15 17.48
CA VAL A 613 21.66 -11.76 16.64
C VAL A 613 22.21 -11.99 15.25
N MET A 614 21.76 -13.07 14.61
CA MET A 614 22.14 -13.41 13.24
C MET A 614 20.96 -13.16 12.31
N LEU A 615 21.21 -12.48 11.19
CA LEU A 615 20.25 -12.28 10.11
C LEU A 615 20.66 -13.11 8.89
N PRO A 616 19.98 -14.24 8.61
CA PRO A 616 20.28 -15.05 7.44
C PRO A 616 19.89 -14.31 6.15
N LEU A 617 20.76 -14.37 5.15
CA LEU A 617 20.55 -13.81 3.82
C LEU A 617 20.70 -14.90 2.76
N GLN A 618 19.76 -14.95 1.83
CA GLN A 618 19.79 -15.81 0.66
C GLN A 618 19.31 -15.04 -0.57
N ALA A 619 20.08 -15.10 -1.65
CA ALA A 619 19.74 -14.45 -2.91
C ALA A 619 20.03 -15.35 -4.11
N LYS A 620 19.15 -15.29 -5.11
CA LYS A 620 19.40 -15.91 -6.41
C LYS A 620 20.19 -14.94 -7.27
N VAL A 621 21.36 -15.37 -7.75
CA VAL A 621 22.20 -14.62 -8.68
C VAL A 621 22.05 -15.23 -10.07
N ILE A 622 22.01 -14.37 -11.08
CA ILE A 622 21.99 -14.75 -12.48
C ILE A 622 23.08 -13.99 -13.26
N PRO A 623 23.45 -14.47 -14.46
CA PRO A 623 24.29 -13.69 -15.37
C PRO A 623 23.62 -12.37 -15.72
N THR A 624 24.43 -11.34 -15.95
CA THR A 624 23.93 -10.00 -16.31
C THR A 624 22.97 -10.08 -17.49
N PRO A 625 21.70 -9.66 -17.33
CA PRO A 625 20.73 -9.71 -18.40
C PRO A 625 21.11 -8.81 -19.58
N PRO A 626 20.60 -9.10 -20.79
CA PRO A 626 20.81 -8.23 -21.94
C PRO A 626 20.37 -6.81 -21.65
N ARG A 627 21.22 -5.83 -22.00
CA ARG A 627 21.00 -4.39 -21.79
C ARG A 627 19.59 -3.92 -22.15
N GLN A 628 19.09 -4.33 -23.32
CA GLN A 628 17.76 -3.95 -23.83
C GLN A 628 16.57 -4.42 -22.98
N LYS A 629 16.77 -5.41 -22.10
CA LYS A 629 15.75 -5.90 -21.16
C LYS A 629 15.82 -5.22 -19.79
N ARG A 630 16.78 -4.32 -19.57
CA ARG A 630 17.00 -3.63 -18.30
C ARG A 630 16.43 -2.22 -18.35
N ILE A 631 15.47 -1.97 -17.46
CA ILE A 631 14.74 -0.71 -17.31
C ILE A 631 15.10 -0.12 -15.96
N LEU A 632 15.51 1.15 -15.96
CA LEU A 632 15.76 1.92 -14.75
C LEU A 632 14.56 2.83 -14.49
N TRP A 633 13.93 2.71 -13.33
CA TRP A 633 12.86 3.58 -12.85
C TRP A 633 13.46 4.75 -12.08
N ASP A 634 13.09 5.97 -12.45
CA ASP A 634 13.47 7.17 -11.73
C ASP A 634 12.58 7.38 -10.50
N GLN A 635 13.12 7.10 -9.29
CA GLN A 635 12.43 7.37 -8.02
C GLN A 635 12.91 8.68 -7.38
N TYR A 636 14.10 9.15 -7.78
CA TYR A 636 14.72 10.31 -7.16
C TYR A 636 13.98 11.59 -7.50
N HIS A 637 13.26 11.67 -8.62
CA HIS A 637 12.50 12.85 -9.00
C HIS A 637 11.02 12.80 -8.58
N ASN A 638 10.59 11.73 -7.90
CA ASN A 638 9.32 11.76 -7.18
C ASN A 638 9.48 12.49 -5.86
N LEU A 639 8.51 13.34 -5.55
CA LEU A 639 8.46 14.02 -4.27
C LEU A 639 7.78 13.15 -3.22
N ARG A 640 8.25 13.31 -1.99
CA ARG A 640 7.64 12.63 -0.86
C ARG A 640 6.24 13.19 -0.64
N TYR A 641 5.36 12.40 -0.02
CA TYR A 641 4.04 12.86 0.40
C TYR A 641 3.70 12.51 1.88
N PRO A 642 3.05 13.41 2.67
CA PRO A 642 2.96 14.87 2.48
C PRO A 642 4.13 15.59 3.16
N PRO A 643 4.87 16.43 2.43
CA PRO A 643 5.48 17.62 2.96
C PRO A 643 4.83 18.90 2.42
N GLY A 644 4.10 18.85 1.29
CA GLY A 644 3.38 19.97 0.64
C GLY A 644 2.12 19.49 -0.11
N TYR A 645 1.39 20.41 -0.78
CA TYR A 645 0.22 20.04 -1.60
C TYR A 645 0.66 19.58 -2.99
N PHE A 646 0.69 18.26 -3.20
CA PHE A 646 0.82 17.64 -4.51
C PHE A 646 -0.56 17.09 -4.91
N PRO A 647 -1.20 17.66 -5.94
CA PRO A 647 -2.53 17.25 -6.33
C PRO A 647 -2.50 15.92 -7.06
N ARG A 648 -3.62 15.18 -7.05
CA ARG A 648 -3.75 13.96 -7.85
C ARG A 648 -3.64 14.22 -9.36
N ASP A 649 -3.29 13.15 -10.06
CA ASP A 649 -3.22 13.13 -11.52
C ASP A 649 -4.60 13.28 -12.15
N ASP A 650 -5.60 12.48 -11.75
CA ASP A 650 -6.98 12.61 -12.26
C ASP A 650 -7.78 13.70 -11.52
N LEU A 651 -7.89 14.89 -12.12
CA LEU A 651 -8.65 16.03 -11.60
C LEU A 651 -10.16 15.78 -11.46
N ARG A 652 -10.70 14.66 -11.95
CA ARG A 652 -12.12 14.29 -11.74
C ARG A 652 -12.36 13.71 -10.37
N VAL A 653 -11.32 13.23 -9.69
CA VAL A 653 -11.40 12.66 -8.34
C VAL A 653 -11.47 13.80 -7.32
N LYS A 654 -12.69 14.13 -6.86
CA LYS A 654 -12.94 15.28 -5.97
C LYS A 654 -12.90 14.96 -4.48
N ASN A 655 -12.91 13.68 -4.11
CA ASN A 655 -13.08 13.27 -2.70
C ASN A 655 -11.76 13.30 -1.90
N ASP A 656 -10.63 13.23 -2.59
CA ASP A 656 -9.29 13.24 -2.00
C ASP A 656 -8.35 13.94 -2.98
N PRO A 657 -8.01 15.22 -2.73
CA PRO A 657 -7.28 16.03 -3.70
C PRO A 657 -5.79 15.70 -3.78
N LEU A 658 -5.26 14.87 -2.88
CA LEU A 658 -3.83 14.68 -2.66
C LEU A 658 -3.37 13.30 -3.14
N ASP A 659 -2.14 13.22 -3.64
CA ASP A 659 -1.53 11.93 -3.98
C ASP A 659 -0.85 11.27 -2.78
N TRP A 660 -1.58 10.39 -2.08
CA TRP A 660 -1.07 9.72 -0.88
C TRP A 660 -0.22 8.48 -1.19
N ASN A 661 -0.10 8.05 -2.45
CA ASN A 661 0.33 6.70 -2.77
C ASN A 661 1.86 6.54 -2.93
N GLY A 662 2.59 7.66 -2.92
CA GLY A 662 4.06 7.69 -2.82
C GLY A 662 4.81 7.21 -4.06
N ASP A 663 4.17 7.28 -5.23
CA ASP A 663 4.71 7.11 -6.59
C ASP A 663 5.93 6.21 -6.68
N HIS A 664 5.66 4.91 -6.56
CA HIS A 664 6.69 3.88 -6.57
C HIS A 664 6.22 2.65 -7.35
N ILE A 665 7.15 1.97 -8.03
CA ILE A 665 6.93 0.72 -8.80
C ILE A 665 6.29 -0.44 -8.01
N HIS A 666 6.18 -0.31 -6.69
CA HIS A 666 5.68 -1.35 -5.79
C HIS A 666 4.50 -0.86 -4.93
N THR A 667 4.05 0.39 -5.13
CA THR A 667 2.85 0.94 -4.49
C THR A 667 1.73 1.04 -5.52
N ASN A 668 1.60 2.19 -6.18
CA ASN A 668 0.57 2.50 -7.18
C ASN A 668 0.93 2.05 -8.59
N PHE A 669 2.20 1.77 -8.89
CA PHE A 669 2.62 1.20 -10.18
C PHE A 669 2.90 -0.32 -10.12
N LYS A 670 2.28 -1.03 -9.18
CA LYS A 670 2.55 -2.43 -8.91
C LYS A 670 2.14 -3.35 -10.07
N ASP A 671 0.96 -3.18 -10.65
CA ASP A 671 0.49 -4.07 -11.73
C ASP A 671 1.29 -3.81 -13.01
N MET A 672 1.74 -2.56 -13.25
CA MET A 672 2.72 -2.24 -14.30
C MET A 672 4.03 -3.01 -14.07
N TYR A 673 4.58 -2.97 -12.86
CA TYR A 673 5.77 -3.73 -12.51
C TYR A 673 5.57 -5.24 -12.77
N GLN A 674 4.46 -5.81 -12.30
CA GLN A 674 4.15 -7.22 -12.51
C GLN A 674 4.02 -7.57 -14.00
N HIS A 675 3.37 -6.72 -14.79
CA HIS A 675 3.24 -6.88 -16.23
C HIS A 675 4.61 -6.94 -16.92
N LEU A 676 5.48 -5.96 -16.65
CA LEU A 676 6.81 -5.89 -17.26
C LEU A 676 7.72 -7.05 -16.81
N ARG A 677 7.62 -7.47 -15.55
CA ARG A 677 8.31 -8.68 -15.05
C ARG A 677 7.85 -9.93 -15.78
N ASN A 678 6.54 -10.08 -16.02
CA ASN A 678 5.99 -11.20 -16.79
C ASN A 678 6.43 -11.17 -18.27
N ALA A 679 6.68 -9.98 -18.82
CA ALA A 679 7.25 -9.79 -20.17
C ALA A 679 8.78 -9.99 -20.23
N GLY A 680 9.42 -10.33 -19.11
CA GLY A 680 10.84 -10.66 -19.02
C GLY A 680 11.79 -9.45 -18.92
N TYR A 681 11.28 -8.28 -18.58
CA TYR A 681 12.10 -7.10 -18.29
C TYR A 681 12.60 -7.10 -16.86
N TYR A 682 13.78 -6.52 -16.63
CA TYR A 682 14.38 -6.29 -15.33
C TYR A 682 14.22 -4.83 -14.94
N LEU A 683 13.61 -4.60 -13.78
CA LEU A 683 13.27 -3.27 -13.29
C LEU A 683 14.09 -2.98 -12.05
N GLU A 684 14.69 -1.80 -12.02
CA GLU A 684 15.58 -1.35 -10.96
C GLU A 684 15.19 0.07 -10.54
N VAL A 685 15.33 0.40 -9.25
CA VAL A 685 14.89 1.68 -8.68
C VAL A 685 16.09 2.60 -8.52
N LEU A 686 16.06 3.77 -9.16
CA LEU A 686 17.08 4.81 -9.04
C LEU A 686 16.67 5.83 -7.96
N GLY A 687 17.21 5.67 -6.75
CA GLY A 687 17.01 6.61 -5.64
C GLY A 687 18.05 7.75 -5.55
N HIS A 688 18.75 8.06 -6.64
CA HIS A 688 19.84 9.05 -6.69
C HIS A 688 19.76 9.91 -7.97
N PRO A 689 20.43 11.08 -8.01
CA PRO A 689 20.50 11.87 -9.23
C PRO A 689 21.04 11.07 -10.42
N PHE A 690 20.66 11.46 -11.63
CA PHE A 690 21.10 10.82 -12.87
C PHE A 690 22.61 10.75 -13.00
N THR A 691 23.37 11.68 -12.41
CA THR A 691 24.83 11.65 -12.40
C THR A 691 25.43 10.40 -11.74
N CYS A 692 24.64 9.61 -10.99
CA CYS A 692 25.11 8.50 -10.17
C CYS A 692 24.99 7.10 -10.78
N PHE A 693 24.42 6.96 -11.97
CA PHE A 693 24.33 5.65 -12.65
C PHE A 693 25.09 5.64 -13.98
N ASP A 694 25.58 4.46 -14.38
CA ASP A 694 26.18 4.24 -15.70
C ASP A 694 25.10 3.79 -16.71
N ALA A 695 24.81 4.63 -17.69
CA ALA A 695 23.80 4.38 -18.71
C ALA A 695 24.16 3.26 -19.70
N LYS A 696 25.43 2.84 -19.77
CA LYS A 696 25.83 1.69 -20.59
C LYS A 696 25.18 0.40 -20.13
N ASN A 697 24.82 0.30 -18.86
CA ASN A 697 24.22 -0.89 -18.27
C ASN A 697 22.72 -1.03 -18.59
N TYR A 698 22.04 0.05 -19.00
CA TYR A 698 20.59 0.09 -19.14
C TYR A 698 20.16 0.36 -20.58
N GLY A 699 19.13 -0.33 -21.04
CA GLY A 699 18.54 -0.07 -22.34
C GLY A 699 17.57 1.12 -22.30
N THR A 700 16.86 1.29 -21.18
CA THR A 700 15.82 2.31 -21.04
C THR A 700 15.79 2.92 -19.63
N LEU A 701 15.69 4.24 -19.58
CA LEU A 701 15.32 5.01 -18.38
C LEU A 701 13.84 5.37 -18.49
N LEU A 702 13.07 5.07 -17.45
CA LEU A 702 11.64 5.33 -17.32
C LEU A 702 11.43 6.43 -16.29
N ILE A 703 10.96 7.59 -16.76
CA ILE A 703 10.64 8.78 -15.97
C ILE A 703 9.12 8.89 -15.94
N VAL A 704 8.52 8.77 -14.76
CA VAL A 704 7.05 8.73 -14.62
C VAL A 704 6.65 9.65 -13.48
N ASP A 705 5.70 10.53 -13.79
CA ASP A 705 5.04 11.41 -12.83
C ASP A 705 6.02 12.12 -11.87
N THR A 706 6.99 12.83 -12.45
CA THR A 706 8.03 13.51 -11.66
C THR A 706 7.57 14.88 -11.22
N GLU A 707 7.61 15.15 -9.92
CA GLU A 707 7.25 16.43 -9.31
C GLU A 707 8.48 17.28 -8.95
N GLU A 708 9.68 16.71 -9.01
CA GLU A 708 10.94 17.37 -8.65
C GLU A 708 11.61 18.13 -9.83
N GLU A 709 12.53 19.03 -9.50
CA GLU A 709 13.43 19.70 -10.45
C GLU A 709 14.65 18.83 -10.80
N PHE A 710 15.36 19.16 -11.88
CA PHE A 710 16.60 18.47 -12.28
C PHE A 710 17.81 19.37 -12.05
N PHE A 711 18.91 18.81 -11.54
CA PHE A 711 20.18 19.53 -11.50
C PHE A 711 20.70 19.80 -12.93
N PRO A 712 21.33 20.95 -13.20
CA PRO A 712 21.92 21.24 -14.51
C PRO A 712 22.92 20.16 -14.98
N GLU A 713 23.66 19.57 -14.04
CA GLU A 713 24.60 18.47 -14.29
C GLU A 713 23.90 17.21 -14.79
N GLU A 714 22.71 16.91 -14.27
CA GLU A 714 21.89 15.76 -14.71
C GLU A 714 21.40 15.95 -16.13
N VAL A 715 20.92 17.15 -16.47
CA VAL A 715 20.45 17.49 -17.82
C VAL A 715 21.57 17.27 -18.85
N ILE A 716 22.79 17.70 -18.53
CA ILE A 716 23.97 17.52 -19.41
C ILE A 716 24.38 16.05 -19.48
N LYS A 717 24.31 15.32 -18.37
CA LYS A 717 24.68 13.90 -18.29
C LYS A 717 23.69 13.03 -19.07
N LEU A 718 22.38 13.21 -18.86
CA LEU A 718 21.35 12.45 -19.56
C LEU A 718 21.42 12.67 -21.07
N LYS A 719 21.67 13.91 -21.53
CA LYS A 719 21.86 14.20 -22.95
C LYS A 719 22.94 13.30 -23.56
N ARG A 720 24.11 13.24 -22.93
CA ARG A 720 25.24 12.42 -23.40
C ARG A 720 24.89 10.94 -23.42
N ASP A 721 24.25 10.45 -22.35
CA ASP A 721 23.86 9.05 -22.23
C ASP A 721 22.87 8.63 -23.33
N VAL A 722 21.93 9.50 -23.69
CA VAL A 722 20.98 9.25 -24.79
C VAL A 722 21.69 9.28 -26.14
N GLU A 723 22.62 10.23 -26.35
CA GLU A 723 23.46 10.24 -27.56
C GLU A 723 24.31 8.97 -27.70
N ASP A 724 24.69 8.35 -26.57
CA ASP A 724 25.46 7.11 -26.45
C ASP A 724 24.58 5.83 -26.43
N GLY A 725 23.26 5.95 -26.66
CA GLY A 725 22.39 4.80 -26.89
C GLY A 725 21.42 4.44 -25.76
N LEU A 726 21.29 5.25 -24.70
CA LEU A 726 20.21 5.12 -23.70
C LEU A 726 18.89 5.58 -24.31
N SER A 727 17.82 4.79 -24.16
CA SER A 727 16.47 5.26 -24.49
C SER A 727 15.78 5.85 -23.26
N VAL A 728 14.97 6.89 -23.45
CA VAL A 728 14.18 7.52 -22.39
C VAL A 728 12.70 7.40 -22.74
N ILE A 729 11.92 6.87 -21.81
CA ILE A 729 10.46 6.90 -21.86
C ILE A 729 9.99 7.82 -20.75
N LEU A 730 9.17 8.80 -21.10
CA LEU A 730 8.62 9.75 -20.16
C LEU A 730 7.09 9.74 -20.21
N PHE A 731 6.48 9.45 -19.05
CA PHE A 731 5.06 9.66 -18.78
C PHE A 731 4.97 10.89 -17.87
N ALA A 732 4.27 11.92 -18.35
CA ALA A 732 4.00 13.12 -17.58
C ALA A 732 2.53 13.18 -17.19
N ASP A 733 2.15 14.22 -16.46
CA ASP A 733 0.76 14.53 -16.12
C ASP A 733 0.45 16.00 -16.36
N TRP A 734 -0.74 16.45 -15.97
CA TRP A 734 -1.13 17.83 -16.19
C TRP A 734 -0.27 18.83 -15.41
N TYR A 735 -0.15 20.01 -16.00
CA TYR A 735 0.35 21.19 -15.31
C TYR A 735 -0.35 22.43 -15.87
N ASN A 736 -1.02 23.20 -15.03
CA ASN A 736 -1.61 24.46 -15.44
C ASN A 736 -1.74 25.41 -14.25
N THR A 737 -1.04 26.54 -14.29
CA THR A 737 -1.00 27.47 -13.15
C THR A 737 -2.36 28.10 -12.82
N ALA A 738 -3.26 28.25 -13.79
CA ALA A 738 -4.62 28.75 -13.53
C ALA A 738 -5.48 27.68 -12.87
N VAL A 739 -5.39 26.43 -13.31
CA VAL A 739 -6.07 25.28 -12.68
C VAL A 739 -5.53 25.07 -11.26
N MET A 740 -4.21 25.05 -11.07
CA MET A 740 -3.56 24.95 -9.75
C MET A 740 -4.10 26.01 -8.78
N ARG A 741 -4.18 27.28 -9.21
CA ARG A 741 -4.76 28.37 -8.40
C ARG A 741 -6.25 28.19 -8.13
N LYS A 742 -6.98 27.41 -8.94
CA LYS A 742 -8.41 27.15 -8.77
C LYS A 742 -8.69 25.95 -7.87
N ILE A 743 -7.86 24.91 -7.94
CA ILE A 743 -7.96 23.72 -7.08
C ILE A 743 -7.29 23.92 -5.71
N LYS A 744 -6.73 25.10 -5.46
CA LYS A 744 -6.36 25.50 -4.11
C LYS A 744 -7.59 25.34 -3.23
N PHE A 745 -7.43 24.67 -2.11
CA PHE A 745 -8.47 24.61 -1.11
C PHE A 745 -8.02 25.44 0.07
N TYR A 746 -8.98 26.16 0.66
CA TYR A 746 -8.75 26.69 1.97
C TYR A 746 -8.83 25.49 2.88
N ASP A 747 -7.68 25.10 3.38
CA ASP A 747 -7.61 24.12 4.42
C ASP A 747 -8.10 24.90 5.65
N GLU A 748 -9.44 24.90 5.88
CA GLU A 748 -10.13 25.45 7.07
C GLU A 748 -9.37 25.09 8.34
N ASN A 749 -8.85 23.90 8.20
CA ASN A 749 -7.77 23.32 8.83
C ASN A 749 -6.54 24.17 9.13
N THR A 750 -5.51 24.20 8.28
CA THR A 750 -4.30 24.99 8.56
C THR A 750 -4.50 26.48 8.53
N ARG A 751 -5.74 26.90 8.28
CA ARG A 751 -6.17 28.26 7.97
C ARG A 751 -5.26 28.91 6.94
N ARG A 752 -4.66 28.07 6.11
CA ARG A 752 -3.81 28.44 5.01
C ARG A 752 -4.51 27.96 3.77
N TRP A 753 -4.39 28.76 2.74
CA TRP A 753 -4.64 28.27 1.41
C TRP A 753 -3.56 27.23 1.11
N TRP A 754 -3.99 25.98 0.93
CA TRP A 754 -3.14 24.96 0.35
C TRP A 754 -3.17 25.22 -1.15
N ILE A 755 -2.02 25.67 -1.64
CA ILE A 755 -1.80 25.94 -3.04
C ILE A 755 -0.92 24.81 -3.56
N PRO A 756 -1.31 24.16 -4.67
CA PRO A 756 -0.49 23.11 -5.27
C PRO A 756 0.94 23.61 -5.50
N GLU A 757 1.91 22.83 -5.04
CA GLU A 757 3.32 23.14 -5.24
C GLU A 757 3.72 22.89 -6.71
N THR A 758 3.09 21.92 -7.37
CA THR A 758 3.15 21.68 -8.82
C THR A 758 1.80 21.14 -9.33
N GLY A 759 1.69 20.80 -10.62
CA GLY A 759 0.57 20.04 -11.20
C GLY A 759 0.59 18.57 -10.74
N GLY A 760 0.06 17.65 -11.54
CA GLY A 760 0.35 16.22 -11.36
C GLY A 760 1.86 16.00 -11.52
N ALA A 761 2.42 16.45 -12.66
CA ALA A 761 3.86 16.48 -12.89
C ALA A 761 4.44 17.91 -12.92
N ASN A 762 5.74 18.05 -12.67
CA ASN A 762 6.48 19.31 -12.87
C ASN A 762 6.89 19.50 -14.34
N ILE A 763 5.90 19.83 -15.18
CA ILE A 763 6.11 20.06 -16.62
C ILE A 763 7.17 21.12 -16.95
N PRO A 764 7.27 22.27 -16.26
CA PRO A 764 8.37 23.21 -16.49
C PRO A 764 9.76 22.56 -16.31
N ALA A 765 9.97 21.77 -15.27
CA ALA A 765 11.24 21.05 -15.05
C ALA A 765 11.49 20.01 -16.15
N ILE A 766 10.47 19.24 -16.52
CA ILE A 766 10.54 18.28 -17.65
C ILE A 766 10.90 19.01 -18.95
N ASN A 767 10.33 20.19 -19.21
CA ASN A 767 10.65 20.97 -20.39
C ASN A 767 12.09 21.50 -20.38
N ASP A 768 12.63 21.89 -19.21
CA ASP A 768 14.05 22.27 -19.08
C ASP A 768 14.98 21.08 -19.38
N LEU A 769 14.55 19.85 -19.10
CA LEU A 769 15.24 18.62 -19.49
C LEU A 769 15.14 18.34 -21.01
N LEU A 770 13.95 18.47 -21.59
CA LEU A 770 13.65 18.01 -22.96
C LEU A 770 13.95 19.06 -24.05
N TYR A 771 13.53 20.30 -23.86
CA TYR A 771 13.48 21.30 -24.92
C TYR A 771 14.87 21.75 -25.38
N PRO A 772 15.85 22.09 -24.51
CA PRO A 772 17.19 22.48 -24.93
C PRO A 772 17.98 21.34 -25.58
N ASN A 773 17.63 20.09 -25.26
CA ASN A 773 18.38 18.92 -25.69
C ASN A 773 17.86 18.32 -26.99
N TRP A 774 16.53 18.16 -27.10
CA TRP A 774 15.90 17.44 -28.20
C TRP A 774 14.77 18.23 -28.87
N GLY A 775 14.49 19.48 -28.47
CA GLY A 775 13.45 20.30 -29.11
C GLY A 775 12.01 19.81 -28.86
N VAL A 776 11.82 19.00 -27.82
CA VAL A 776 10.52 18.48 -27.37
C VAL A 776 10.02 19.33 -26.20
N ALA A 777 8.74 19.70 -26.21
CA ALA A 777 8.13 20.38 -25.05
C ALA A 777 6.63 20.08 -24.94
N PHE A 778 6.18 19.93 -23.68
CA PHE A 778 4.78 19.90 -23.29
C PHE A 778 4.23 21.30 -23.02
N GLY A 779 2.93 21.46 -23.23
CA GLY A 779 2.19 22.68 -22.93
C GLY A 779 1.60 22.69 -21.52
N ASP A 780 0.74 23.67 -21.26
CA ASP A 780 -0.06 23.79 -20.04
C ASP A 780 -1.54 23.46 -20.23
N GLU A 781 -1.95 23.01 -21.41
CA GLU A 781 -3.33 22.60 -21.65
C GLU A 781 -3.63 21.27 -20.95
N VAL A 782 -4.68 21.24 -20.12
CA VAL A 782 -5.12 20.03 -19.42
C VAL A 782 -6.24 19.38 -20.21
N ARG A 783 -5.97 18.20 -20.76
CA ARG A 783 -6.89 17.49 -21.66
C ARG A 783 -7.43 16.22 -21.04
N ASN A 784 -8.65 15.86 -21.42
CA ASN A 784 -9.30 14.63 -20.96
C ASN A 784 -10.15 14.00 -22.08
N GLY A 785 -10.20 12.67 -22.11
CA GLY A 785 -11.01 11.95 -23.08
C GLY A 785 -10.72 10.46 -23.13
N GLN A 786 -11.24 9.78 -24.16
CA GLN A 786 -10.93 8.39 -24.42
C GLN A 786 -10.60 8.21 -25.90
N PHE A 787 -9.66 7.32 -26.19
CA PHE A 787 -9.26 7.03 -27.55
C PHE A 787 -8.96 5.55 -27.76
N ILE A 788 -8.99 5.13 -29.01
CA ILE A 788 -8.79 3.74 -29.41
C ILE A 788 -7.62 3.71 -30.39
N LEU A 789 -6.67 2.80 -30.17
CA LEU A 789 -5.58 2.51 -31.11
C LEU A 789 -5.68 1.06 -31.55
N GLY A 790 -5.69 0.84 -32.86
CA GLY A 790 -5.82 -0.50 -33.46
C GLY A 790 -7.09 -1.22 -32.97
N GLN A 791 -6.92 -2.46 -32.49
CA GLN A 791 -8.00 -3.31 -31.97
C GLN A 791 -8.06 -3.36 -30.43
N HIS A 792 -7.32 -2.47 -29.75
CA HIS A 792 -7.24 -2.48 -28.29
C HIS A 792 -8.45 -1.81 -27.63
N ALA A 793 -8.62 -2.07 -26.33
CA ALA A 793 -9.65 -1.41 -25.55
C ALA A 793 -9.40 0.11 -25.50
N PRO A 794 -10.46 0.94 -25.34
CA PRO A 794 -10.29 2.38 -25.20
C PRO A 794 -9.35 2.71 -24.04
N VAL A 795 -8.35 3.54 -24.32
CA VAL A 795 -7.46 4.16 -23.33
C VAL A 795 -8.11 5.44 -22.86
N THR A 796 -8.14 5.64 -21.55
CA THR A 796 -8.57 6.91 -20.97
C THR A 796 -7.35 7.82 -20.89
N PHE A 797 -7.51 9.04 -21.41
CA PHE A 797 -6.58 10.12 -21.21
C PHE A 797 -7.11 10.97 -20.04
N ALA A 798 -6.56 10.82 -18.84
CA ALA A 798 -7.13 11.34 -17.60
C ALA A 798 -6.37 12.57 -17.11
N SER A 799 -6.82 13.78 -17.48
CA SER A 799 -6.19 15.02 -17.03
C SER A 799 -4.69 15.08 -17.39
N GLY A 800 -4.34 14.77 -18.64
CA GLY A 800 -2.95 14.84 -19.09
C GLY A 800 -2.61 16.15 -19.80
N THR A 801 -1.31 16.37 -20.04
CA THR A 801 -0.79 17.47 -20.86
C THR A 801 -0.61 17.07 -22.34
N THR A 802 -0.42 18.05 -23.23
CA THR A 802 -0.19 17.81 -24.67
C THR A 802 1.13 18.36 -25.15
N LEU A 803 1.61 17.87 -26.29
CA LEU A 803 2.85 18.36 -26.90
C LEU A 803 2.61 19.68 -27.64
N ILE A 804 3.49 20.66 -27.43
CA ILE A 804 3.45 21.96 -28.13
C ILE A 804 4.65 22.19 -29.03
N ARG A 805 5.73 21.43 -28.83
CA ARG A 805 6.92 21.43 -29.68
C ARG A 805 7.43 20.00 -29.87
N PHE A 806 7.76 19.65 -31.11
CA PHE A 806 8.36 18.37 -31.44
C PHE A 806 9.25 18.48 -32.69
N PRO A 807 10.39 17.76 -32.75
CA PRO A 807 11.31 17.82 -33.90
C PRO A 807 10.71 17.33 -35.20
N LYS A 808 11.22 17.85 -36.32
CA LYS A 808 10.64 17.60 -37.64
C LYS A 808 10.60 16.11 -38.02
N ASP A 809 11.64 15.39 -37.63
CA ASP A 809 11.90 14.00 -38.01
C ASP A 809 11.24 12.99 -37.06
N GLY A 810 10.48 13.46 -36.07
CA GLY A 810 9.77 12.62 -35.12
C GLY A 810 8.34 12.27 -35.55
N VAL A 811 7.78 11.24 -34.92
CA VAL A 811 6.40 10.76 -35.14
C VAL A 811 5.51 11.26 -34.03
N LEU A 812 4.37 11.86 -34.39
CA LEU A 812 3.35 12.34 -33.44
C LEU A 812 2.04 11.58 -33.63
N LEU A 813 1.44 11.18 -32.52
CA LEU A 813 0.08 10.68 -32.45
C LEU A 813 -0.86 11.77 -31.93
N TYR A 814 -1.94 11.98 -32.66
CA TYR A 814 -2.98 12.95 -32.37
C TYR A 814 -4.29 12.28 -31.98
N VAL A 815 -4.96 12.83 -30.97
CA VAL A 815 -6.24 12.33 -30.46
C VAL A 815 -7.21 13.49 -30.25
N GLU A 816 -8.50 13.24 -30.46
CA GLU A 816 -9.55 14.21 -30.13
C GLU A 816 -9.85 14.18 -28.63
N LEU A 817 -9.49 15.26 -27.93
CA LEU A 817 -9.67 15.39 -26.49
C LEU A 817 -10.39 16.69 -26.13
N TYR A 818 -11.09 16.69 -24.99
CA TYR A 818 -11.74 17.87 -24.43
C TYR A 818 -10.77 18.67 -23.57
N ASP A 819 -10.94 19.99 -23.52
CA ASP A 819 -10.16 20.88 -22.66
C ASP A 819 -10.76 20.89 -21.25
N GLN A 820 -10.24 20.02 -20.38
CA GLN A 820 -10.68 19.92 -19.00
C GLN A 820 -10.20 21.12 -18.17
N GLY A 821 -9.05 21.70 -18.50
CA GLY A 821 -8.57 22.92 -17.84
C GLY A 821 -9.58 24.04 -18.03
N ARG A 822 -10.04 24.25 -19.26
CA ARG A 822 -11.11 25.21 -19.57
C ARG A 822 -12.45 24.84 -18.95
N GLU A 823 -12.84 23.56 -18.94
CA GLU A 823 -14.04 23.11 -18.25
C GLU A 823 -13.99 23.49 -16.76
N LEU A 824 -12.87 23.23 -16.10
CA LEU A 824 -12.68 23.58 -14.70
C LEU A 824 -12.69 25.08 -14.49
N LEU A 825 -12.08 25.88 -15.37
CA LEU A 825 -11.94 27.33 -15.23
C LEU A 825 -13.23 28.10 -15.60
N GLU A 826 -13.85 27.78 -16.74
CA GLU A 826 -14.96 28.52 -17.36
C GLU A 826 -16.33 27.82 -17.20
N LYS A 827 -16.38 26.56 -16.73
CA LYS A 827 -17.58 25.69 -16.71
C LYS A 827 -18.16 25.38 -18.10
N ASP A 828 -17.35 25.52 -19.14
CA ASP A 828 -17.68 25.14 -20.51
C ASP A 828 -16.79 23.98 -20.93
N THR A 829 -17.40 22.85 -21.28
CA THR A 829 -16.68 21.64 -21.72
C THR A 829 -15.95 21.84 -23.05
N GLY A 830 -16.27 22.91 -23.79
CA GLY A 830 -15.71 23.19 -25.10
C GLY A 830 -16.02 22.09 -26.12
N ILE A 831 -15.39 22.19 -27.29
CA ILE A 831 -15.47 21.17 -28.35
C ILE A 831 -14.21 20.31 -28.28
N SER A 832 -14.31 19.01 -28.53
CA SER A 832 -13.14 18.15 -28.68
C SER A 832 -12.24 18.64 -29.80
N THR A 833 -10.94 18.74 -29.53
CA THR A 833 -9.95 19.18 -30.52
C THR A 833 -8.89 18.12 -30.71
N LEU A 834 -8.43 17.97 -31.95
CA LEU A 834 -7.36 17.04 -32.29
C LEU A 834 -6.01 17.59 -31.79
N VAL A 835 -5.42 16.95 -30.79
CA VAL A 835 -4.18 17.38 -30.09
C VAL A 835 -3.13 16.26 -30.06
N PRO A 836 -1.82 16.58 -30.10
CA PRO A 836 -0.77 15.58 -30.05
C PRO A 836 -0.47 15.15 -28.60
N ILE A 837 -0.52 13.83 -28.33
CA ILE A 837 -0.39 13.28 -26.96
C ILE A 837 0.81 12.34 -26.78
N LEU A 838 1.29 11.72 -27.86
CA LEU A 838 2.43 10.80 -27.85
C LEU A 838 3.42 11.21 -28.94
N GLY A 839 4.69 11.28 -28.57
CA GLY A 839 5.80 11.58 -29.47
C GLY A 839 6.87 10.49 -29.44
N LEU A 840 7.28 10.03 -30.63
CA LEU A 840 8.38 9.09 -30.81
C LEU A 840 9.51 9.78 -31.58
N LEU A 841 10.72 9.79 -31.02
CA LEU A 841 11.87 10.46 -31.61
C LEU A 841 13.10 9.54 -31.61
N GLN A 842 13.71 9.37 -32.77
CA GLN A 842 15.01 8.72 -32.91
C GLN A 842 16.09 9.80 -32.82
N ILE A 843 16.97 9.72 -31.82
CA ILE A 843 18.07 10.68 -31.71
C ILE A 843 19.11 10.34 -32.77
N THR A 844 19.69 11.36 -33.41
CA THR A 844 20.78 11.20 -34.39
C THR A 844 22.08 11.74 -33.80
N ASN A 845 23.13 10.91 -33.76
CA ASN A 845 24.45 11.35 -33.29
C ASN A 845 25.10 12.31 -34.31
N LYS A 846 25.48 13.52 -33.87
CA LYS A 846 26.21 14.50 -34.71
C LYS A 846 27.55 13.98 -35.24
N LYS A 847 28.19 13.00 -34.56
CA LYS A 847 29.41 12.32 -35.04
C LYS A 847 29.15 11.48 -36.30
N ASN A 848 28.00 10.79 -36.36
CA ASN A 848 27.62 9.99 -37.53
C ASN A 848 27.34 10.88 -38.75
N VAL A 849 26.84 12.11 -38.55
CA VAL A 849 26.64 13.08 -39.63
C VAL A 849 27.98 13.56 -40.22
N LYS A 850 29.00 13.83 -39.38
CA LYS A 850 30.35 14.20 -39.87
C LYS A 850 31.06 13.04 -40.58
N MET A 851 30.93 11.81 -40.09
CA MET A 851 31.48 10.62 -40.77
C MET A 851 30.77 10.34 -42.11
N ALA A 852 29.45 10.52 -42.18
CA ALA A 852 28.69 10.39 -43.43
C ALA A 852 29.00 11.51 -44.43
N TYR A 853 29.27 12.73 -43.96
CA TYR A 853 29.68 13.85 -44.79
C TYR A 853 31.11 13.67 -45.31
N ASN A 854 32.02 13.17 -44.47
CA ASN A 854 33.39 12.86 -44.88
C ASN A 854 33.44 11.64 -45.83
N LYS A 855 32.64 10.58 -45.61
CA LYS A 855 32.49 9.48 -46.58
C LYS A 855 31.89 9.92 -47.92
N LYS A 856 31.02 10.94 -47.92
CA LYS A 856 30.52 11.53 -49.17
C LYS A 856 31.57 12.37 -49.88
N LEU A 857 32.43 13.09 -49.15
CA LEU A 857 33.57 13.80 -49.73
C LEU A 857 34.65 12.86 -50.25
N ASP A 858 34.92 11.76 -49.54
CA ASP A 858 35.93 10.76 -49.94
C ASP A 858 35.44 9.92 -51.14
N ASN A 859 34.12 9.69 -51.28
CA ASN A 859 33.55 9.01 -52.44
C ASN A 859 33.51 9.87 -53.72
N GLU A 860 33.81 11.17 -53.64
CA GLU A 860 34.03 12.03 -54.82
C GLU A 860 35.52 12.13 -55.20
N ALA A 861 36.42 11.46 -54.48
CA ALA A 861 37.84 11.44 -54.76
C ALA A 861 38.46 10.03 -54.61
N GLY A 862 38.36 9.21 -55.67
CA GLY A 862 39.32 8.13 -55.92
C GLY A 862 38.75 6.72 -56.10
N GLU A 863 38.82 6.21 -57.33
CA GLU A 863 38.83 4.78 -57.63
C GLU A 863 40.18 4.16 -57.20
N ASN A 864 40.16 3.16 -56.32
CA ASN A 864 40.82 1.84 -56.43
C ASN A 864 41.28 1.21 -55.08
N GLU A 865 40.87 -0.04 -54.94
CA GLU A 865 41.47 -1.19 -54.23
C GLU A 865 41.69 -1.18 -52.70
N GLY A 866 41.10 -2.19 -52.04
CA GLY A 866 41.56 -2.70 -50.74
C GLY A 866 40.45 -3.10 -49.77
N LYS A 867 39.91 -4.33 -49.89
CA LYS A 867 39.02 -4.95 -48.90
C LYS A 867 39.72 -5.04 -47.54
N ASN A 868 39.23 -4.31 -46.55
CA ASN A 868 39.29 -4.68 -45.14
C ASN A 868 37.96 -4.25 -44.49
N ILE A 869 37.03 -5.21 -44.42
CA ILE A 869 35.78 -5.05 -43.67
C ILE A 869 36.14 -5.16 -42.19
N VAL A 870 36.47 -4.04 -41.58
CA VAL A 870 36.38 -3.88 -40.12
C VAL A 870 34.91 -3.62 -39.84
N ASN A 871 34.24 -4.55 -39.16
CA ASN A 871 32.93 -4.34 -38.59
C ASN A 871 33.05 -3.28 -37.48
N GLU A 872 33.04 -2.00 -37.85
CA GLU A 872 32.81 -0.91 -36.90
C GLU A 872 31.33 -0.92 -36.54
N GLU A 873 31.01 -1.43 -35.35
CA GLU A 873 29.71 -1.28 -34.70
C GLU A 873 29.32 0.20 -34.69
N THR A 874 28.40 0.58 -35.57
CA THR A 874 27.81 1.91 -35.57
C THR A 874 26.93 2.00 -34.33
N SER A 875 27.47 2.60 -33.26
CA SER A 875 26.72 2.89 -32.04
C SER A 875 25.41 3.59 -32.40
N MET A 876 24.29 2.86 -32.29
CA MET A 876 22.96 3.37 -32.55
C MET A 876 22.60 4.31 -31.41
N SER A 877 22.40 5.59 -31.74
CA SER A 877 21.95 6.59 -30.78
C SER A 877 20.60 6.23 -30.17
N GLY A 878 20.36 6.74 -28.97
CA GLY A 878 19.17 6.45 -28.17
C GLY A 878 17.87 6.97 -28.78
N ARG A 879 16.77 6.66 -28.11
CA ARG A 879 15.41 7.02 -28.52
C ARG A 879 14.70 7.73 -27.38
N LEU A 880 13.83 8.67 -27.74
CA LEU A 880 13.01 9.40 -26.79
C LEU A 880 11.54 9.13 -27.11
N VAL A 881 10.78 8.74 -26.09
CA VAL A 881 9.33 8.62 -26.14
C VAL A 881 8.72 9.47 -25.03
N VAL A 882 7.75 10.29 -25.38
CA VAL A 882 7.07 11.20 -24.45
C VAL A 882 5.56 11.02 -24.57
N TYR A 883 4.87 10.84 -23.44
CA TYR A 883 3.43 10.71 -23.35
C TYR A 883 2.90 11.56 -22.18
N GLY A 884 1.80 12.27 -22.40
CA GLY A 884 1.34 13.32 -21.49
C GLY A 884 0.42 12.91 -20.35
N ASP A 885 0.25 11.62 -20.08
CA ASP A 885 -0.64 11.09 -19.02
C ASP A 885 -0.03 9.81 -18.41
N SER A 886 0.09 9.69 -17.09
CA SER A 886 0.58 8.48 -16.42
C SER A 886 -0.53 7.57 -15.85
N ASN A 887 -1.75 8.05 -15.69
CA ASN A 887 -2.85 7.34 -15.01
C ASN A 887 -3.17 5.97 -15.60
N CYS A 888 -2.92 5.76 -16.90
CA CYS A 888 -3.23 4.48 -17.54
C CYS A 888 -2.23 3.36 -17.21
N ILE A 889 -1.09 3.69 -16.60
CA ILE A 889 -0.12 2.73 -16.04
C ILE A 889 -0.16 2.68 -14.49
N ASP A 890 -1.00 3.50 -13.85
CA ASP A 890 -1.26 3.54 -12.41
C ASP A 890 -2.47 2.64 -12.00
N ASP A 891 -2.31 1.91 -10.90
CA ASP A 891 -3.28 1.00 -10.29
C ASP A 891 -4.28 1.72 -9.36
N SER A 892 -4.00 2.97 -8.98
CA SER A 892 -4.84 3.75 -8.06
C SER A 892 -6.22 4.07 -8.63
N HIS A 893 -6.33 4.02 -9.96
CA HIS A 893 -7.55 4.34 -10.69
C HIS A 893 -8.27 3.07 -11.16
N LEU A 894 -9.60 3.04 -11.02
CA LEU A 894 -10.47 1.94 -11.49
C LEU A 894 -10.59 1.85 -13.04
N GLN A 895 -9.63 2.43 -13.76
CA GLN A 895 -9.61 2.50 -15.22
C GLN A 895 -8.91 1.27 -15.81
N LYS A 896 -9.10 1.04 -17.11
CA LYS A 896 -8.40 -0.06 -17.80
C LYS A 896 -6.95 0.34 -18.04
N SER A 897 -6.01 -0.54 -17.69
CA SER A 897 -4.60 -0.28 -17.92
C SER A 897 -4.24 -0.26 -19.41
N CYS A 898 -3.22 0.53 -19.74
CA CYS A 898 -2.66 0.69 -21.08
C CYS A 898 -1.33 -0.07 -21.24
N PHE A 899 -1.09 -1.15 -20.49
CA PHE A 899 0.19 -1.86 -20.51
C PHE A 899 0.64 -2.34 -21.90
N TRP A 900 -0.31 -2.66 -22.79
CA TRP A 900 0.00 -2.99 -24.19
C TRP A 900 0.64 -1.81 -24.96
N MET A 901 0.30 -0.56 -24.59
CA MET A 901 0.87 0.64 -25.16
C MET A 901 2.31 0.82 -24.66
N LEU A 902 2.54 0.54 -23.38
CA LEU A 902 3.88 0.51 -22.80
C LEU A 902 4.75 -0.57 -23.48
N ASP A 903 4.22 -1.76 -23.76
CA ASP A 903 4.92 -2.81 -24.52
C ASP A 903 5.31 -2.33 -25.92
N ALA A 904 4.39 -1.67 -26.63
CA ALA A 904 4.66 -1.10 -27.95
C ALA A 904 5.72 0.02 -27.89
N ILE A 905 5.67 0.88 -26.87
CA ILE A 905 6.69 1.90 -26.63
C ILE A 905 8.06 1.24 -26.39
N LEU A 906 8.13 0.17 -25.58
CA LEU A 906 9.36 -0.56 -25.31
C LEU A 906 9.90 -1.30 -26.56
N GLU A 907 9.01 -1.78 -27.43
CA GLU A 907 9.39 -2.33 -28.74
C GLU A 907 10.06 -1.27 -29.61
N TYR A 908 9.51 -0.05 -29.65
CA TYR A 908 10.13 1.08 -30.34
C TYR A 908 11.49 1.45 -29.73
N THR A 909 11.60 1.57 -28.40
CA THR A 909 12.88 1.92 -27.75
C THR A 909 13.95 0.85 -27.96
N THR A 910 13.55 -0.40 -28.17
CA THR A 910 14.48 -1.51 -28.44
C THR A 910 14.86 -1.61 -29.91
N THR A 911 13.89 -1.58 -30.81
CA THR A 911 14.10 -1.89 -32.24
C THR A 911 14.26 -0.66 -33.13
N GLY A 912 13.63 0.45 -32.76
CA GLY A 912 13.53 1.67 -33.58
C GLY A 912 12.47 1.63 -34.66
N TYR A 913 11.83 0.47 -34.85
CA TYR A 913 10.65 0.37 -35.69
C TYR A 913 9.47 0.93 -34.90
N VAL A 914 8.71 1.81 -35.55
CA VAL A 914 7.45 2.31 -35.01
C VAL A 914 6.44 1.16 -35.09
N PRO A 915 5.90 0.68 -33.95
CA PRO A 915 4.91 -0.40 -33.93
C PRO A 915 3.71 -0.11 -34.82
N THR A 916 3.15 -1.16 -35.43
CA THR A 916 1.98 -1.06 -36.31
C THR A 916 0.75 -0.53 -35.59
N VAL A 917 0.64 -0.71 -34.26
CA VAL A 917 -0.46 -0.12 -33.46
C VAL A 917 -0.44 1.41 -33.49
N PHE A 918 0.74 2.01 -33.72
CA PHE A 918 0.90 3.44 -33.94
C PHE A 918 0.96 3.81 -35.43
N MET A 919 0.68 2.88 -36.34
CA MET A 919 0.64 3.13 -37.79
C MET A 919 -0.74 2.75 -38.34
N ASP A 920 -1.53 3.76 -38.67
CA ASP A 920 -2.91 3.58 -39.08
C ASP A 920 -2.98 3.08 -40.55
N GLU A 921 -3.11 1.76 -40.77
CA GLU A 921 -3.32 1.18 -42.10
C GLU A 921 -4.79 1.12 -42.54
N SER A 922 -5.77 1.47 -41.68
CA SER A 922 -7.18 1.28 -42.04
C SER A 922 -8.15 2.29 -41.41
N GLN A 923 -8.24 3.50 -41.96
CA GLN A 923 -9.49 4.07 -42.51
C GLN A 923 -9.33 5.54 -42.95
N LYS A 924 -9.83 5.83 -44.15
CA LYS A 924 -9.73 7.11 -44.88
C LYS A 924 -10.50 8.31 -44.28
N LYS A 925 -10.59 8.50 -42.96
CA LYS A 925 -11.24 9.73 -42.42
C LYS A 925 -10.51 10.51 -41.32
N HIS A 926 -9.59 9.96 -40.53
CA HIS A 926 -8.78 10.76 -39.62
C HIS A 926 -7.38 10.15 -39.52
N LYS A 927 -6.36 10.75 -40.16
CA LYS A 927 -4.97 10.33 -39.94
C LYS A 927 -4.56 10.73 -38.52
N THR A 928 -4.60 9.75 -37.62
CA THR A 928 -4.23 9.84 -36.20
C THR A 928 -2.73 10.08 -36.03
N VAL A 929 -1.92 9.67 -37.01
CA VAL A 929 -0.47 9.80 -37.01
C VAL A 929 -0.07 10.83 -38.07
N LYS A 930 0.68 11.86 -37.68
CA LYS A 930 1.13 12.92 -38.58
C LYS A 930 2.62 13.21 -38.37
N THR A 931 3.32 13.52 -39.46
CA THR A 931 4.59 14.23 -39.40
C THR A 931 4.36 15.66 -38.89
N THR A 932 5.27 16.17 -38.08
CA THR A 932 5.26 17.49 -37.38
C THR A 932 5.05 18.73 -38.24
N SER A 933 4.96 18.59 -39.57
CA SER A 933 4.86 19.68 -40.54
C SER A 933 3.68 20.64 -40.35
N ASN A 934 2.69 20.30 -39.50
CA ASN A 934 1.49 21.10 -39.22
C ASN A 934 1.26 21.44 -37.73
N MET A 935 2.27 21.28 -36.87
CA MET A 935 2.13 21.55 -35.42
C MET A 935 2.10 23.06 -35.14
N LYS A 936 1.10 23.54 -34.39
CA LYS A 936 1.07 24.92 -33.88
C LYS A 936 2.06 25.04 -32.72
N ILE A 937 3.01 25.97 -32.83
CA ILE A 937 4.01 26.21 -31.78
C ILE A 937 3.36 27.03 -30.67
N GLY A 938 3.24 26.43 -29.49
CA GLY A 938 2.76 27.09 -28.27
C GLY A 938 3.87 27.78 -27.45
N GLU A 939 3.45 28.55 -26.46
CA GLU A 939 4.31 29.10 -25.41
C GLU A 939 4.64 28.02 -24.37
N LEU A 940 5.84 28.09 -23.79
CA LEU A 940 6.24 27.14 -22.74
C LEU A 940 5.55 27.49 -21.42
N PRO A 941 5.12 26.49 -20.63
CA PRO A 941 4.58 26.70 -19.30
C PRO A 941 5.62 27.37 -18.39
N TYR A 942 5.15 28.26 -17.52
CA TYR A 942 5.98 28.94 -16.53
C TYR A 942 5.78 28.35 -15.12
N ARG A 943 6.84 28.40 -14.31
CA ARG A 943 6.78 28.02 -12.88
C ARG A 943 5.89 28.98 -12.10
N MET A 944 5.07 28.45 -11.19
CA MET A 944 4.24 29.27 -10.33
C MET A 944 5.11 30.09 -9.36
N LYS A 945 4.99 31.43 -9.35
CA LYS A 945 5.85 32.32 -8.56
C LYS A 945 5.50 32.43 -7.07
N GLU A 946 4.28 32.04 -6.68
CA GLU A 946 3.73 32.25 -5.34
C GLU A 946 3.67 30.95 -4.51
N ASN A 947 4.26 29.86 -5.00
CA ASN A 947 4.30 28.57 -4.30
C ASN A 947 5.54 28.48 -3.38
N HIS A 948 5.60 27.45 -2.55
CA HIS A 948 6.72 27.20 -1.61
C HIS A 948 7.55 25.99 -2.01
N PHE A 949 7.58 25.66 -3.30
CA PHE A 949 8.14 24.42 -3.82
C PHE A 949 9.61 24.18 -3.37
N GLY A 950 10.43 25.24 -3.28
CA GLY A 950 11.81 25.17 -2.78
C GLY A 950 11.97 24.69 -1.33
N ARG A 951 10.90 24.66 -0.52
CA ARG A 951 10.90 24.05 0.83
C ARG A 951 10.88 22.52 0.77
N HIS A 952 10.36 21.96 -0.30
CA HIS A 952 10.14 20.53 -0.47
C HIS A 952 11.13 19.92 -1.46
N SER A 953 11.63 20.73 -2.39
CA SER A 953 12.61 20.32 -3.38
C SER A 953 13.96 19.91 -2.77
N LYS A 954 14.46 18.76 -3.23
CA LYS A 954 15.82 18.24 -3.05
C LYS A 954 16.85 19.00 -3.89
N VAL A 955 16.39 19.79 -4.86
CA VAL A 955 17.21 20.45 -5.87
C VAL A 955 17.28 21.98 -5.68
N LEU A 956 16.19 22.62 -5.25
CA LEU A 956 16.12 24.08 -5.06
C LEU A 956 16.30 24.51 -3.60
N THR A 957 16.91 25.68 -3.37
CA THR A 957 17.05 26.29 -2.03
C THR A 957 15.76 26.97 -1.55
N THR A 958 15.66 27.20 -0.23
CA THR A 958 14.46 27.76 0.43
C THR A 958 14.28 29.27 0.27
N ASP A 959 15.37 30.02 0.09
CA ASP A 959 15.36 31.47 0.06
C ASP A 959 15.46 31.98 -1.38
N GLU A 960 14.45 32.78 -1.75
CA GLU A 960 14.33 33.63 -2.94
C GLU A 960 13.64 33.04 -4.19
N SER A 961 12.81 33.90 -4.79
CA SER A 961 12.11 33.76 -6.07
C SER A 961 13.03 33.66 -7.30
N THR A 962 14.31 33.38 -7.09
CA THR A 962 15.36 33.17 -8.09
C THR A 962 16.02 31.83 -7.79
N GLY A 963 15.70 30.81 -8.58
CA GLY A 963 16.05 29.41 -8.32
C GLY A 963 17.55 29.14 -8.29
N THR A 964 18.14 29.26 -7.10
CA THR A 964 19.48 28.76 -6.81
C THR A 964 19.41 27.27 -6.49
N PHE A 965 20.26 26.49 -7.15
CA PHE A 965 20.38 25.05 -6.94
C PHE A 965 21.12 24.74 -5.64
N ARG A 966 20.65 23.73 -4.92
CA ARG A 966 21.40 23.08 -3.84
C ARG A 966 22.67 22.45 -4.42
N PRO A 967 23.70 22.20 -3.60
CA PRO A 967 24.85 21.43 -4.07
C PRO A 967 24.40 20.02 -4.47
N LEU A 968 24.83 19.57 -5.65
CA LEU A 968 24.60 18.20 -6.12
C LEU A 968 25.06 17.22 -5.03
N PRO A 969 24.19 16.30 -4.56
CA PRO A 969 24.60 15.35 -3.54
C PRO A 969 25.63 14.38 -4.10
N LEU A 970 26.54 13.92 -3.23
CA LEU A 970 27.49 12.88 -3.58
C LEU A 970 26.73 11.59 -3.88
N CYS A 971 27.16 10.88 -4.92
CA CYS A 971 26.61 9.57 -5.24
C CYS A 971 26.90 8.60 -4.09
N ALA A 972 25.85 8.14 -3.41
CA ALA A 972 26.01 7.16 -2.35
C ALA A 972 26.45 5.84 -3.00
N THR A 973 27.73 5.54 -2.86
CA THR A 973 28.25 4.23 -3.22
C THR A 973 28.11 3.34 -1.99
N PRO A 974 27.49 2.16 -2.12
CA PRO A 974 27.39 1.23 -1.00
C PRO A 974 28.81 0.86 -0.55
N ILE A 975 29.19 1.26 0.67
CA ILE A 975 30.46 0.83 1.25
C ILE A 975 30.27 -0.63 1.65
N HIS A 976 30.80 -1.54 0.82
CA HIS A 976 30.69 -2.97 1.06
C HIS A 976 31.39 -3.36 2.36
N ALA A 977 30.71 -4.20 3.14
CA ALA A 977 31.28 -4.75 4.35
C ALA A 977 32.44 -5.68 3.99
N VAL A 978 33.50 -5.65 4.80
CA VAL A 978 34.62 -6.58 4.67
C VAL A 978 34.12 -7.99 4.99
N PRO A 979 34.15 -8.94 4.03
CA PRO A 979 33.59 -10.26 4.24
C PRO A 979 34.44 -11.07 5.23
N MET A 980 33.79 -11.76 6.16
CA MET A 980 34.39 -12.74 7.06
C MET A 980 33.89 -14.15 6.70
N PRO A 981 34.50 -14.82 5.69
CA PRO A 981 33.98 -16.06 5.15
C PRO A 981 33.99 -17.20 6.16
N ILE A 982 32.95 -18.04 6.10
CA ILE A 982 32.79 -19.20 6.96
C ILE A 982 32.83 -20.47 6.10
N ASN A 983 33.77 -21.37 6.40
CA ASN A 983 33.95 -22.66 5.72
C ASN A 983 33.05 -23.76 6.31
N GLU A 984 31.79 -23.44 6.59
CA GLU A 984 30.81 -24.38 7.16
C GLU A 984 29.60 -24.49 6.22
N SER A 985 28.97 -25.66 6.22
CA SER A 985 27.74 -25.87 5.45
C SER A 985 26.59 -25.05 6.02
N VAL A 986 25.79 -24.43 5.16
CA VAL A 986 24.62 -23.63 5.55
C VAL A 986 23.67 -24.43 6.45
N PRO A 987 23.38 -23.97 7.67
CA PRO A 987 22.43 -24.66 8.56
C PRO A 987 21.04 -24.83 7.94
N ILE A 988 20.49 -26.05 8.03
CA ILE A 988 19.30 -26.52 7.30
C ILE A 988 17.99 -25.81 7.73
N GLU A 989 17.96 -25.13 8.88
CA GLU A 989 16.76 -24.49 9.46
C GLU A 989 16.77 -22.95 9.50
N LEU A 990 17.78 -22.28 8.91
CA LEU A 990 17.95 -20.81 8.99
C LEU A 990 16.81 -19.99 8.40
N TYR A 991 16.16 -20.49 7.34
CA TYR A 991 15.20 -19.72 6.52
C TYR A 991 13.74 -20.15 6.74
N LYS A 992 13.44 -20.84 7.84
CA LYS A 992 12.07 -21.19 8.22
C LYS A 992 11.60 -20.30 9.36
N PRO A 993 10.30 -19.92 9.41
CA PRO A 993 9.75 -19.36 10.64
C PRO A 993 10.02 -20.35 11.77
N GLN A 994 10.66 -19.89 12.85
CA GLN A 994 10.99 -20.74 14.00
C GLN A 994 9.70 -21.40 14.51
N LYS A 995 9.47 -22.66 14.14
CA LYS A 995 8.44 -23.47 14.75
C LYS A 995 8.96 -23.84 16.13
N LEU A 996 8.55 -23.10 17.16
CA LEU A 996 8.62 -23.63 18.51
C LEU A 996 7.95 -25.00 18.49
N LEU A 997 8.70 -26.02 18.92
CA LEU A 997 8.30 -27.43 18.88
C LEU A 997 6.89 -27.57 19.49
N PRO A 998 5.97 -28.35 18.87
CA PRO A 998 4.75 -28.73 19.54
C PRO A 998 5.13 -29.60 20.74
N ILE A 999 4.88 -29.10 21.96
CA ILE A 999 5.01 -29.93 23.16
C ILE A 999 3.83 -30.90 23.14
N GLY A 1000 4.16 -32.18 23.00
CA GLY A 1000 3.23 -33.28 23.17
C GLY A 1000 2.67 -33.33 24.59
N ASP A 1001 1.55 -34.05 24.73
CA ASP A 1001 0.81 -34.27 25.96
C ASP A 1001 1.70 -34.61 27.18
N THR A 1002 2.12 -33.58 27.92
CA THR A 1002 2.61 -33.74 29.30
C THR A 1002 1.92 -32.73 30.20
N MET A 1003 0.60 -32.83 30.27
CA MET A 1003 -0.16 -32.48 31.47
C MET A 1003 -0.97 -33.70 31.89
N SER A 1004 -0.30 -34.71 32.46
CA SER A 1004 -0.94 -35.74 33.28
C SER A 1004 0.10 -36.47 34.13
N ALA A 1005 -0.22 -36.57 35.43
CA ALA A 1005 0.27 -37.52 36.43
C ALA A 1005 1.64 -37.28 37.10
N VAL A 1006 1.53 -36.70 38.30
CA VAL A 1006 2.33 -37.02 39.48
C VAL A 1006 2.09 -38.50 39.86
N ASN A 1007 3.12 -39.36 39.79
CA ASN A 1007 3.51 -40.35 40.82
C ASN A 1007 4.59 -41.37 40.37
N SER A 1008 5.57 -41.54 41.27
CA SER A 1008 6.53 -42.63 41.58
C SER A 1008 6.82 -43.84 40.65
N VAL A 1009 8.13 -44.04 40.40
CA VAL A 1009 8.96 -45.27 40.61
C VAL A 1009 8.61 -46.56 39.85
N LEU A 1010 9.47 -46.99 38.89
CA LEU A 1010 10.45 -48.11 38.96
C LEU A 1010 10.89 -48.58 37.54
N GLN A 1011 12.21 -48.74 37.39
CA GLN A 1011 13.03 -49.65 36.55
C GLN A 1011 12.62 -50.27 35.19
N ASP A 1012 13.66 -50.24 34.33
CA ASP A 1012 14.21 -51.30 33.46
C ASP A 1012 14.10 -51.19 31.91
N THR A 1013 15.31 -51.01 31.34
CA THR A 1013 15.92 -51.63 30.14
C THR A 1013 15.08 -51.83 28.87
N ASP A 1014 15.52 -51.33 27.70
CA ASP A 1014 16.53 -52.05 26.89
C ASP A 1014 16.96 -51.29 25.63
N THR A 1015 18.08 -51.75 25.07
CA THR A 1015 18.89 -51.17 24.00
C THR A 1015 18.58 -51.76 22.60
N LEU A 1016 19.16 -51.10 21.58
CA LEU A 1016 19.45 -51.57 20.20
C LEU A 1016 18.34 -51.42 19.12
N TRP A 1017 18.63 -50.64 18.08
CA TRP A 1017 19.05 -51.17 16.76
C TRP A 1017 19.39 -50.05 15.75
N LEU A 1018 20.63 -50.10 15.24
CA LEU A 1018 21.15 -49.31 14.12
C LEU A 1018 21.95 -50.26 13.21
N LYS A 1019 21.78 -50.12 11.89
CA LYS A 1019 22.56 -50.64 10.73
C LYS A 1019 22.01 -51.81 9.90
N ARG A 1020 21.88 -51.53 8.59
CA ARG A 1020 22.55 -52.18 7.40
C ARG A 1020 21.90 -51.62 6.12
N ARG A 1021 22.50 -51.48 4.92
CA ARG A 1021 23.85 -51.49 4.29
C ARG A 1021 23.56 -51.13 2.79
N VAL A 1022 24.27 -50.18 2.15
CA VAL A 1022 25.38 -50.34 1.15
C VAL A 1022 24.98 -50.73 -0.28
N GLY A 1023 25.52 -49.98 -1.27
CA GLY A 1023 26.11 -50.54 -2.50
C GLY A 1023 25.81 -49.80 -3.81
N GLY A 1024 26.81 -49.15 -4.40
CA GLY A 1024 26.81 -48.66 -5.79
C GLY A 1024 27.55 -49.58 -6.76
N ALA A 1025 27.37 -49.37 -8.07
CA ALA A 1025 28.29 -49.80 -9.14
C ALA A 1025 27.99 -49.05 -10.46
N SER A 1026 29.01 -49.02 -11.33
CA SER A 1026 29.35 -48.11 -12.43
C SER A 1026 28.84 -48.46 -13.85
N MET A 1027 28.95 -47.48 -14.77
CA MET A 1027 28.77 -47.53 -16.24
C MET A 1027 29.64 -48.58 -16.97
N PRO A 1028 29.30 -48.91 -18.25
CA PRO A 1028 30.09 -48.36 -19.37
C PRO A 1028 29.28 -47.95 -20.64
N THR A 1029 30.02 -47.30 -21.52
CA THR A 1029 29.77 -46.50 -22.74
C THR A 1029 29.43 -47.23 -24.06
N LEU A 1030 28.90 -46.43 -25.03
CA LEU A 1030 29.32 -46.25 -26.46
C LEU A 1030 28.39 -46.69 -27.63
N HIS A 1031 28.35 -45.76 -28.61
CA HIS A 1031 28.01 -45.77 -30.06
C HIS A 1031 26.53 -45.73 -30.50
N LEU A 1032 26.06 -44.69 -31.21
CA LEU A 1032 26.33 -44.15 -32.58
C LEU A 1032 25.28 -44.69 -33.56
N ASP A 1033 24.35 -43.87 -34.03
CA ASP A 1033 24.28 -43.50 -35.45
C ASP A 1033 23.14 -42.52 -35.76
N ILE A 1034 23.50 -41.61 -36.64
CA ILE A 1034 22.70 -40.59 -37.33
C ILE A 1034 22.10 -41.26 -38.56
N ASP A 1035 20.84 -40.95 -38.91
CA ASP A 1035 20.51 -40.90 -40.33
C ASP A 1035 19.49 -39.81 -40.66
N VAL A 1036 19.73 -39.22 -41.82
CA VAL A 1036 19.27 -37.94 -42.35
C VAL A 1036 18.43 -38.20 -43.62
N MET A 1037 17.65 -37.20 -44.05
CA MET A 1037 17.02 -37.02 -45.37
C MET A 1037 15.69 -37.73 -45.64
N THR A 1038 14.73 -37.22 -46.42
CA THR A 1038 14.33 -35.90 -46.96
C THR A 1038 12.95 -36.13 -47.63
N TYR A 1039 12.12 -35.09 -47.65
CA TYR A 1039 11.03 -34.74 -48.60
C TYR A 1039 10.37 -35.81 -49.49
N ASP A 1040 9.03 -35.80 -49.55
CA ASP A 1040 8.37 -35.45 -50.81
C ASP A 1040 6.93 -34.91 -50.67
N VAL A 1041 6.59 -34.00 -51.58
CA VAL A 1041 5.30 -33.32 -51.76
C VAL A 1041 4.42 -34.15 -52.68
N LYS A 1042 3.11 -34.27 -52.39
CA LYS A 1042 2.08 -34.52 -53.42
C LYS A 1042 0.77 -33.82 -53.07
N GLU A 1043 0.35 -32.93 -53.98
CA GLU A 1043 -1.00 -32.39 -54.10
C GLU A 1043 -2.03 -33.52 -54.30
N ASN A 1044 -3.24 -33.33 -53.76
CA ASN A 1044 -4.44 -33.56 -54.55
C ASN A 1044 -5.68 -32.85 -53.96
N GLN A 1045 -6.42 -32.24 -54.89
CA GLN A 1045 -7.71 -31.57 -54.73
C GLN A 1045 -8.82 -32.53 -54.27
N GLY A 1046 -9.86 -31.99 -53.60
CA GLY A 1046 -11.18 -32.64 -53.58
C GLY A 1046 -12.09 -32.33 -52.39
N ASN A 1047 -13.21 -31.66 -52.70
CA ASN A 1047 -14.52 -31.72 -52.04
C ASN A 1047 -14.86 -30.74 -50.88
N GLU A 1048 -15.16 -29.51 -51.29
CA GLU A 1048 -16.37 -28.81 -50.85
C GLU A 1048 -17.62 -29.67 -51.13
N GLN A 1049 -18.31 -30.21 -50.11
CA GLN A 1049 -19.76 -30.46 -50.12
C GLN A 1049 -20.38 -31.01 -48.83
N VAL A 1050 -19.67 -31.05 -47.68
CA VAL A 1050 -20.21 -31.69 -46.46
C VAL A 1050 -20.65 -30.72 -45.35
N ILE A 1051 -20.41 -29.41 -45.47
CA ILE A 1051 -20.63 -28.45 -44.37
C ILE A 1051 -22.05 -27.82 -44.39
N VAL A 1052 -22.82 -27.94 -45.48
CA VAL A 1052 -24.11 -27.24 -45.63
C VAL A 1052 -25.32 -28.00 -45.03
N TYR A 1053 -25.22 -29.32 -44.80
CA TYR A 1053 -26.35 -30.13 -44.30
C TYR A 1053 -26.45 -30.26 -42.77
N GLN A 1054 -25.45 -29.81 -42.01
CA GLN A 1054 -25.51 -29.85 -40.53
C GLN A 1054 -26.20 -28.62 -39.91
N TRP A 1055 -26.18 -27.47 -40.59
CA TRP A 1055 -26.75 -26.22 -40.05
C TRP A 1055 -28.28 -26.13 -40.18
N SER A 1056 -28.86 -26.71 -41.22
CA SER A 1056 -30.31 -26.73 -41.44
C SER A 1056 -31.04 -27.60 -40.40
N TYR A 1057 -30.43 -28.68 -39.92
CA TYR A 1057 -31.02 -29.57 -38.92
C TYR A 1057 -31.04 -28.94 -37.51
N ILE A 1058 -30.02 -28.14 -37.17
CA ILE A 1058 -29.93 -27.43 -35.89
C ILE A 1058 -30.97 -26.31 -35.82
N ILE A 1059 -31.19 -25.59 -36.92
CA ILE A 1059 -32.18 -24.50 -36.99
C ILE A 1059 -33.61 -25.04 -36.82
N ILE A 1060 -33.94 -26.19 -37.41
CA ILE A 1060 -35.26 -26.83 -37.25
C ILE A 1060 -35.51 -27.26 -35.80
N ILE A 1061 -34.49 -27.78 -35.10
CA ILE A 1061 -34.60 -28.17 -33.68
C ILE A 1061 -34.83 -26.95 -32.78
N ILE A 1062 -34.16 -25.82 -33.08
CA ILE A 1062 -34.35 -24.57 -32.33
C ILE A 1062 -35.77 -24.02 -32.52
N ILE A 1063 -36.30 -24.07 -33.75
CA ILE A 1063 -37.68 -23.63 -34.04
C ILE A 1063 -38.71 -24.50 -33.32
N ILE A 1064 -38.52 -25.82 -33.30
CA ILE A 1064 -39.42 -26.75 -32.57
C ILE A 1064 -39.37 -26.50 -31.06
N MET A 1065 -38.19 -26.22 -30.49
CA MET A 1065 -38.05 -25.91 -29.07
C MET A 1065 -38.71 -24.58 -28.69
N ILE A 1066 -38.63 -23.57 -29.54
CA ILE A 1066 -39.31 -22.28 -29.35
C ILE A 1066 -40.83 -22.47 -29.41
N ILE A 1067 -41.35 -23.27 -30.35
CA ILE A 1067 -42.78 -23.60 -30.47
C ILE A 1067 -43.27 -24.38 -29.24
N ILE A 1068 -42.47 -25.33 -28.73
CA ILE A 1068 -42.81 -26.09 -27.51
C ILE A 1068 -42.83 -25.18 -26.28
N ILE A 1069 -41.88 -24.26 -26.14
CA ILE A 1069 -41.84 -23.30 -25.02
C ILE A 1069 -43.02 -22.32 -25.11
N TYR A 1070 -43.38 -21.87 -26.32
CA TYR A 1070 -44.53 -21.01 -26.56
C TYR A 1070 -45.87 -21.72 -26.24
N LEU A 1071 -46.03 -22.98 -26.65
CA LEU A 1071 -47.18 -23.82 -26.29
C LEU A 1071 -47.24 -24.13 -24.78
N TRP A 1072 -46.09 -24.25 -24.10
CA TRP A 1072 -46.02 -24.49 -22.66
C TRP A 1072 -46.38 -23.24 -21.84
N ASN A 1073 -46.11 -22.04 -22.36
CA ASN A 1073 -46.51 -20.78 -21.72
C ASN A 1073 -47.98 -20.43 -21.99
N CYS A 1074 -48.60 -20.92 -23.07
CA CYS A 1074 -50.03 -20.76 -23.33
C CYS A 1074 -50.93 -21.70 -22.51
N LEU A 1075 -50.44 -22.86 -22.05
CA LEU A 1075 -51.18 -23.80 -21.21
C LEU A 1075 -50.91 -23.53 -19.72
N GLY A 1076 -51.55 -22.48 -19.20
CA GLY A 1076 -51.50 -22.11 -17.78
C GLY A 1076 -51.97 -23.24 -16.85
N LEU A 1077 -51.02 -23.97 -16.27
CA LEU A 1077 -51.26 -25.01 -15.25
C LEU A 1077 -50.46 -24.70 -13.98
N ASN A 1078 -51.15 -24.05 -13.04
CA ASN A 1078 -50.72 -23.84 -11.66
C ASN A 1078 -50.68 -25.18 -10.90
N ARG A 1079 -49.49 -25.72 -10.61
CA ARG A 1079 -49.17 -26.51 -9.39
C ARG A 1079 -47.69 -26.91 -9.35
N HIS A 1080 -46.93 -26.26 -8.47
CA HIS A 1080 -45.46 -26.26 -8.47
C HIS A 1080 -44.77 -27.49 -7.81
N SER A 1081 -45.51 -28.52 -7.39
CA SER A 1081 -44.98 -29.62 -6.55
C SER A 1081 -44.68 -30.95 -7.29
N ARG A 1082 -45.18 -31.16 -8.52
CA ARG A 1082 -44.88 -32.40 -9.29
C ARG A 1082 -43.87 -32.23 -10.44
N ARG A 1083 -43.40 -31.01 -10.72
CA ARG A 1083 -42.49 -30.67 -11.86
C ARG A 1083 -41.08 -31.27 -11.76
N LYS A 1084 -40.50 -31.46 -10.56
CA LYS A 1084 -39.11 -31.93 -10.43
C LYS A 1084 -38.91 -33.44 -10.64
N ARG A 1085 -39.93 -34.28 -10.44
CA ARG A 1085 -39.80 -35.75 -10.59
C ARG A 1085 -39.95 -36.25 -12.03
N THR A 1086 -40.71 -35.55 -12.88
CA THR A 1086 -40.92 -35.93 -14.29
C THR A 1086 -39.75 -35.50 -15.16
N ILE A 1087 -39.16 -34.32 -14.90
CA ILE A 1087 -37.99 -33.81 -15.63
C ILE A 1087 -36.76 -34.71 -15.41
N LEU A 1088 -36.56 -35.25 -14.20
CA LEU A 1088 -35.46 -36.18 -13.93
C LEU A 1088 -35.64 -37.55 -14.61
N ARG A 1089 -36.88 -37.98 -14.85
CA ARG A 1089 -37.19 -39.25 -15.55
C ARG A 1089 -37.03 -39.09 -17.07
N LEU A 1090 -37.41 -37.93 -17.62
CA LEU A 1090 -37.20 -37.61 -19.03
C LEU A 1090 -35.71 -37.47 -19.38
N PHE A 1091 -34.92 -36.81 -18.51
CA PHE A 1091 -33.47 -36.70 -18.68
C PHE A 1091 -32.76 -38.06 -18.58
N ARG A 1092 -33.25 -38.99 -17.76
CA ARG A 1092 -32.72 -40.36 -17.70
C ARG A 1092 -33.08 -41.19 -18.93
N ALA A 1093 -34.26 -40.99 -19.52
CA ALA A 1093 -34.66 -41.66 -20.76
C ALA A 1093 -33.85 -41.15 -21.98
N ILE A 1094 -33.59 -39.85 -22.06
CA ILE A 1094 -32.78 -39.24 -23.12
C ILE A 1094 -31.30 -39.67 -23.00
N ARG A 1095 -30.76 -39.78 -21.78
CA ARG A 1095 -29.40 -40.30 -21.57
C ARG A 1095 -29.24 -41.79 -21.90
N ALA A 1096 -30.32 -42.57 -21.82
CA ALA A 1096 -30.32 -44.00 -22.18
C ALA A 1096 -30.43 -44.24 -23.69
N LEU A 1097 -30.99 -43.29 -24.46
CA LEU A 1097 -31.11 -43.35 -25.92
C LEU A 1097 -29.83 -42.92 -26.66
N VAL A 1098 -28.98 -42.09 -26.04
CA VAL A 1098 -27.73 -41.60 -26.64
C VAL A 1098 -26.54 -42.58 -26.48
N VAL A 1099 -26.68 -43.66 -25.69
CA VAL A 1099 -25.59 -44.61 -25.39
C VAL A 1099 -25.75 -45.97 -26.11
N ARG A 1100 -26.64 -46.10 -27.11
CA ARG A 1100 -26.78 -47.35 -27.91
C ARG A 1100 -26.88 -47.09 -29.41
N ARG A 1101 -25.72 -47.17 -30.11
CA ARG A 1101 -25.46 -47.59 -31.51
C ARG A 1101 -24.02 -47.12 -31.87
N ILE A 1102 -22.92 -47.90 -31.70
CA ILE A 1102 -22.41 -49.12 -32.40
C ILE A 1102 -21.99 -48.82 -33.87
N PRO A 1103 -20.90 -49.35 -34.47
CA PRO A 1103 -19.52 -49.69 -34.05
C PRO A 1103 -18.44 -49.22 -35.10
N GLY A 1104 -17.16 -49.62 -34.97
CA GLY A 1104 -16.07 -49.29 -35.90
C GLY A 1104 -15.81 -50.26 -37.06
N GLN A 1105 -14.84 -49.91 -37.93
CA GLN A 1105 -13.96 -50.81 -38.71
C GLN A 1105 -12.96 -50.02 -39.58
N MET A 1106 -11.72 -50.57 -39.63
CA MET A 1106 -10.55 -50.28 -40.48
C MET A 1106 -9.74 -49.00 -40.25
#